data_AF-A0A7C7G560-F1
#
_entry.id   AF-A0A7C7G560-F1
#
_cell.length_a   1.000
_cell.length_b   1.000
_cell.length_c   1.000
_cell.angle_alpha   90.00
_cell.angle_beta   90.00
_cell.angle_gamma   90.00
#
_symmetry.space_group_name_H-M   'P 1'
#
loop_
_entity.id
_entity.type
_entity.pdbx_description
1 polymer ?
#
loop_
_entity_poly.entity_id
_entity_poly.type
_entity_poly.pdbx_seq_one_letter_code
_entity_poly.pdbx_strand_id
1 'polypeptide(L)'
;MRVIIIFLACIVSFTIHSQVSSEGHPLQWNDSDYNPQTGIVVMPNINVDALLEEDANSDHTHFIPRRFGVEHDVQLSIENSGVWTIENDYNVWRLGIKCPDALSISFILSKYLLPKGAKLFIWNQARTEFLGSFTDRNNKEFGSLAIGLISGSSISNLVKGELEIGKVIHGYRSLLGQNLEIQERSGPFGTSTLTCHKDVNCPLGIDWQVEKKAVTLIVCGGACCTGALINNTSENGAPYLLTANHCVNEYGGTFDDPLFWVYYFNHETTSCNAATYTTNQSISGGILAAWSSTTDFALIELTENPQTYYDVIYAGWDKSEHIAWHVTSIHHPAGDSKMISAFYDPLDPSWSYQVNSYGVQAWWVPHWSAGTVEPGSSGAPLFDDNHRIIGQLWGGGGGANCDINDWQESNVNFYSWYGRFDLSWNLGLSTYLDPGNTGLQTLDAYDPNAVYDGGCIDPYYCNYDPSALFDDGSCTVDDICGICGGDGSTCLGCTDSIACNYDPNAISDNGSCTYADFGYDCDGNCTYGDLDGDGICDACETMEYIIVECFCEYFDPLTYTVFFIDVDEVNCITYEDCYCVCINDINGDGICDPLCSEDINADGIVSVQDLLLVLSEFGCISLCENDVNQDGYVTVDDILLLLSEFGNICE
;
A
#
# COMPACT_ATOMS: atom_id res chain seq x y z
N MET A 1 -45.49 11.68 20.78
CA MET A 1 -44.98 12.67 19.80
C MET A 1 -43.75 13.33 20.43
N ARG A 2 -42.56 12.74 20.23
CA ARG A 2 -41.29 13.25 20.77
C ARG A 2 -40.56 13.95 19.62
N VAL A 3 -40.35 15.25 19.75
CA VAL A 3 -39.65 16.09 18.77
C VAL A 3 -38.16 15.91 19.02
N ILE A 4 -37.45 15.37 18.02
CA ILE A 4 -35.98 15.30 17.99
C ILE A 4 -35.50 16.55 17.26
N ILE A 5 -34.77 17.42 17.96
CA ILE A 5 -34.09 18.58 17.38
C ILE A 5 -32.68 18.13 17.04
N ILE A 6 -32.38 18.02 15.75
CA ILE A 6 -31.03 17.77 15.23
C ILE A 6 -30.31 19.11 15.14
N PHE A 7 -29.28 19.30 15.95
CA PHE A 7 -28.35 20.42 15.83
C PHE A 7 -27.36 20.11 14.71
N LEU A 8 -27.49 20.79 13.58
CA LEU A 8 -26.52 20.74 12.49
C LEU A 8 -25.32 21.62 12.89
N ALA A 9 -24.23 21.00 13.35
CA ALA A 9 -22.98 21.69 13.58
C ALA A 9 -22.27 21.86 12.22
N CYS A 10 -22.37 23.06 11.63
CA CYS A 10 -21.51 23.44 10.50
C CYS A 10 -20.06 23.55 11.00
N ILE A 11 -19.24 22.55 10.69
CA ILE A 11 -17.79 22.65 10.80
C ILE A 11 -17.34 23.56 9.66
N VAL A 12 -17.07 24.82 9.98
CA VAL A 12 -16.36 25.73 9.07
C VAL A 12 -14.88 25.42 9.23
N SER A 13 -14.34 24.64 8.28
CA SER A 13 -12.90 24.44 8.15
C SER A 13 -12.26 25.77 7.74
N PHE A 14 -11.62 26.45 8.69
CA PHE A 14 -10.75 27.58 8.40
C PHE A 14 -9.44 27.03 7.82
N THR A 15 -9.29 27.12 6.50
CA THR A 15 -8.00 26.94 5.84
C THR A 15 -7.11 28.14 6.15
N ILE A 16 -6.26 28.01 7.17
CA ILE A 16 -5.16 28.95 7.42
C ILE A 16 -4.12 28.65 6.34
N HIS A 17 -3.93 29.59 5.42
CA HIS A 17 -2.89 29.50 4.40
C HIS A 17 -1.62 30.10 5.02
N SER A 18 -0.54 29.32 5.08
CA SER A 18 0.83 29.79 5.37
C SER A 18 1.29 30.94 4.44
N GLN A 19 2.49 31.50 4.64
CA GLN A 19 3.22 32.45 3.80
C GLN A 19 3.29 32.03 2.31
N VAL A 20 2.15 32.15 1.63
CA VAL A 20 2.06 32.12 0.18
C VAL A 20 2.54 33.48 -0.30
N SER A 21 3.67 33.48 -1.00
CA SER A 21 3.86 34.39 -2.13
C SER A 21 2.59 34.32 -2.99
N SER A 22 1.68 35.29 -2.87
CA SER A 22 0.50 35.27 -3.75
C SER A 22 0.95 35.44 -5.20
N GLU A 23 0.22 34.88 -6.16
CA GLU A 23 0.59 34.99 -7.58
C GLU A 23 0.90 36.43 -7.98
N GLY A 24 1.98 36.57 -8.73
CA GLY A 24 2.47 37.85 -9.24
C GLY A 24 3.99 37.96 -9.13
N HIS A 25 4.53 38.87 -9.92
CA HIS A 25 5.92 39.28 -9.90
C HIS A 25 5.99 40.78 -9.61
N PRO A 26 7.16 41.33 -9.24
CA PRO A 26 7.33 42.77 -9.13
C PRO A 26 6.84 43.49 -10.40
N LEU A 27 6.42 44.75 -10.26
CA LEU A 27 5.97 45.55 -11.40
C LEU A 27 7.03 45.58 -12.51
N GLN A 28 6.58 45.38 -13.75
CA GLN A 28 7.43 45.38 -14.95
C GLN A 28 8.64 44.41 -14.83
N TRP A 29 8.47 43.24 -14.20
CA TRP A 29 9.54 42.25 -13.99
C TRP A 29 10.25 41.84 -15.28
N ASN A 30 9.48 41.59 -16.33
CA ASN A 30 10.00 41.13 -17.63
C ASN A 30 10.46 42.27 -18.56
N ASP A 31 10.52 43.51 -18.04
CA ASP A 31 11.04 44.66 -18.78
C ASP A 31 12.49 44.92 -18.35
N SER A 32 13.44 44.62 -19.24
CA SER A 32 14.87 44.80 -19.01
C SER A 32 15.31 46.26 -18.97
N ASP A 33 14.54 47.16 -19.56
CA ASP A 33 14.85 48.60 -19.62
C ASP A 33 14.21 49.37 -18.45
N TYR A 34 13.44 48.68 -17.62
CA TYR A 34 12.74 49.26 -16.49
C TYR A 34 13.70 49.66 -15.36
N ASN A 35 13.86 50.97 -15.18
CA ASN A 35 14.72 51.58 -14.17
C ASN A 35 13.93 52.60 -13.33
N PRO A 36 13.16 52.16 -12.32
CA PRO A 36 12.30 53.04 -11.54
C PRO A 36 13.10 53.92 -10.58
N GLN A 37 12.57 55.12 -10.30
CA GLN A 37 13.10 55.95 -9.23
C GLN A 37 13.00 55.21 -7.89
N THR A 38 14.15 55.10 -7.22
CA THR A 38 14.31 54.32 -5.99
C THR A 38 15.14 55.14 -5.01
N GLY A 39 14.62 55.37 -3.79
CA GLY A 39 15.41 56.02 -2.73
C GLY A 39 16.40 55.02 -2.16
N ILE A 40 17.69 55.36 -2.08
CA ILE A 40 18.74 54.42 -1.65
C ILE A 40 19.23 54.77 -0.25
N VAL A 41 19.24 53.80 0.65
CA VAL A 41 19.91 53.86 1.95
C VAL A 41 21.12 52.91 1.90
N VAL A 42 22.28 53.41 2.31
CA VAL A 42 23.53 52.63 2.35
C VAL A 42 23.79 52.22 3.79
N MET A 43 23.92 50.92 4.04
CA MET A 43 24.27 50.37 5.35
C MET A 43 25.74 50.63 5.68
N PRO A 44 26.13 50.64 6.98
CA PRO A 44 27.53 50.72 7.38
C PRO A 44 28.36 49.62 6.72
N ASN A 45 29.61 49.92 6.36
CA ASN A 45 30.54 48.89 5.93
C ASN A 45 30.88 47.98 7.11
N ILE A 46 31.01 46.69 6.82
CA ILE A 46 31.52 45.69 7.76
C ILE A 46 32.97 45.34 7.40
N ASN A 47 33.79 45.00 8.40
CA ASN A 47 35.13 44.49 8.17
C ASN A 47 35.06 42.96 8.12
N VAL A 48 34.90 42.40 6.93
CA VAL A 48 34.73 40.96 6.71
C VAL A 48 35.93 40.18 7.26
N ASP A 49 37.16 40.62 7.01
CA ASP A 49 38.37 39.92 7.46
C ASP A 49 38.43 39.83 9.00
N ALA A 50 38.10 40.91 9.70
CA ALA A 50 38.07 40.91 11.16
C ALA A 50 36.95 40.03 11.73
N LEU A 51 35.78 39.99 11.08
CA LEU A 51 34.67 39.11 11.48
C LEU A 51 35.04 37.64 11.29
N LEU A 52 35.68 37.30 10.17
CA LEU A 52 36.15 35.94 9.90
C LEU A 52 37.25 35.52 10.90
N GLU A 53 38.12 36.43 11.33
CA GLU A 53 39.13 36.17 12.37
C GLU A 53 38.48 35.97 13.76
N GLU A 54 37.47 36.78 14.11
CA GLU A 54 36.67 36.60 15.33
C GLU A 54 35.96 35.24 15.33
N ASP A 55 35.35 34.89 14.21
CA ASP A 55 34.61 33.64 14.02
C ASP A 55 35.52 32.41 14.03
N ALA A 56 36.82 32.53 13.71
CA ALA A 56 37.71 31.38 13.60
C ALA A 56 37.70 30.50 14.88
N ASN A 57 37.61 31.11 16.06
CA ASN A 57 37.55 30.36 17.32
C ASN A 57 36.19 29.69 17.56
N SER A 58 35.09 30.40 17.29
CA SER A 58 33.74 29.84 17.44
C SER A 58 33.44 28.78 16.39
N ASP A 59 33.99 28.92 15.19
CA ASP A 59 33.87 27.95 14.10
C ASP A 59 34.53 26.60 14.44
N HIS A 60 35.48 26.58 15.38
CA HIS A 60 36.05 25.34 15.91
C HIS A 60 35.23 24.72 17.05
N THR A 61 34.20 25.43 17.56
CA THR A 61 33.40 25.02 18.72
C THR A 61 31.90 25.08 18.41
N HIS A 62 31.25 23.93 18.35
CA HIS A 62 29.85 23.79 17.92
C HIS A 62 28.81 24.17 19.00
N PHE A 63 29.12 25.13 19.89
CA PHE A 63 28.30 25.43 21.07
C PHE A 63 27.50 26.74 20.95
N ILE A 64 27.65 27.45 19.83
CA ILE A 64 26.89 28.65 19.51
C ILE A 64 26.39 28.58 18.06
N PRO A 65 25.32 29.32 17.73
CA PRO A 65 24.80 29.37 16.36
C PRO A 65 25.84 29.90 15.38
N ARG A 66 25.80 29.40 14.13
CA ARG A 66 26.78 29.80 13.12
C ARG A 66 26.43 31.19 12.60
N ARG A 67 27.22 32.19 13.00
CA ARG A 67 27.10 33.56 12.48
C ARG A 67 27.40 33.58 10.97
N PHE A 68 26.50 34.16 10.19
CA PHE A 68 26.65 34.40 8.75
C PHE A 68 26.50 35.87 8.37
N GLY A 69 25.89 36.69 9.23
CA GLY A 69 25.60 38.09 8.95
C GLY A 69 25.69 38.99 10.18
N VAL A 70 25.85 40.29 9.94
CA VAL A 70 25.83 41.34 10.96
C VAL A 70 24.47 42.01 10.96
N GLU A 71 23.86 42.14 12.14
CA GLU A 71 22.59 42.85 12.27
C GLU A 71 22.80 44.35 12.44
N HIS A 72 22.09 45.14 11.64
CA HIS A 72 22.02 46.59 11.76
C HIS A 72 20.61 47.01 12.17
N ASP A 73 20.48 47.58 13.37
CA ASP A 73 19.24 48.20 13.80
C ASP A 73 19.00 49.50 13.01
N VAL A 74 17.81 49.61 12.42
CA VAL A 74 17.39 50.74 11.59
C VAL A 74 15.94 51.11 11.90
N GLN A 75 15.49 52.25 11.38
CA GLN A 75 14.10 52.70 11.50
C GLN A 75 13.64 53.23 10.15
N LEU A 76 13.59 52.37 9.13
CA LEU A 76 13.24 52.78 7.76
C LEU A 76 11.77 52.50 7.51
N SER A 77 10.98 53.55 7.35
CA SER A 77 9.54 53.46 7.12
C SER A 77 9.12 54.10 5.80
N ILE A 78 7.85 53.89 5.43
CA ILE A 78 7.28 54.50 4.21
C ILE A 78 7.17 56.03 4.29
N GLU A 79 7.25 56.61 5.49
CA GLU A 79 7.18 58.05 5.75
C GLU A 79 8.55 58.73 5.71
N ASN A 80 9.61 58.03 6.11
CA ASN A 80 10.94 58.63 6.30
C ASN A 80 11.98 58.19 5.26
N SER A 81 11.71 57.12 4.52
CA SER A 81 12.65 56.50 3.58
C SER A 81 11.95 56.14 2.27
N GLY A 82 12.75 55.91 1.23
CA GLY A 82 12.25 55.50 -0.08
C GLY A 82 11.60 56.63 -0.87
N VAL A 83 10.97 56.27 -1.99
CA VAL A 83 10.33 57.21 -2.93
C VAL A 83 8.96 56.66 -3.33
N TRP A 84 7.94 57.52 -3.32
CA TRP A 84 6.61 57.21 -3.85
C TRP A 84 6.50 57.63 -5.32
N THR A 85 5.95 56.74 -6.14
CA THR A 85 5.65 56.94 -7.57
C THR A 85 4.24 56.46 -7.88
N ILE A 86 3.69 56.85 -9.03
CA ILE A 86 2.41 56.35 -9.52
C ILE A 86 2.63 55.64 -10.85
N GLU A 87 2.26 54.37 -10.92
CA GLU A 87 2.49 53.51 -12.08
C GLU A 87 1.31 52.56 -12.29
N ASN A 88 0.75 52.52 -13.50
CA ASN A 88 -0.39 51.66 -13.87
C ASN A 88 -1.53 51.70 -12.82
N ASP A 89 -1.88 52.91 -12.37
CA ASP A 89 -2.89 53.20 -11.33
C ASP A 89 -2.55 52.74 -9.89
N TYR A 90 -1.33 52.24 -9.64
CA TYR A 90 -0.82 51.91 -8.30
C TYR A 90 0.00 53.07 -7.71
N ASN A 91 -0.08 53.23 -6.38
CA ASN A 91 0.86 54.06 -5.63
C ASN A 91 2.02 53.18 -5.15
N VAL A 92 3.19 53.33 -5.74
CA VAL A 92 4.32 52.43 -5.52
C VAL A 92 5.41 53.11 -4.70
N TRP A 93 5.76 52.52 -3.57
CA TRP A 93 6.86 52.94 -2.72
C TRP A 93 8.11 52.08 -2.97
N ARG A 94 9.27 52.71 -3.16
CA ARG A 94 10.54 52.01 -3.44
C ARG A 94 11.65 52.46 -2.53
N LEU A 95 12.33 51.49 -1.92
CA LEU A 95 13.48 51.68 -1.04
C LEU A 95 14.60 50.70 -1.44
N GLY A 96 15.69 51.21 -2.00
CA GLY A 96 16.91 50.46 -2.20
C GLY A 96 17.71 50.40 -0.91
N ILE A 97 18.13 49.19 -0.51
CA ILE A 97 19.06 48.99 0.61
C ILE A 97 20.37 48.47 0.04
N LYS A 98 21.42 49.26 0.15
CA LYS A 98 22.75 48.88 -0.32
C LYS A 98 23.61 48.46 0.88
N CYS A 99 23.97 47.19 0.94
CA CYS A 99 24.95 46.64 1.87
C CYS A 99 26.24 46.33 1.10
N PRO A 100 27.29 47.17 1.21
CA PRO A 100 28.55 46.93 0.49
C PRO A 100 29.16 45.59 0.88
N ASP A 101 29.65 44.83 -0.11
CA ASP A 101 30.29 43.52 0.10
C ASP A 101 29.39 42.44 0.76
N ALA A 102 28.06 42.65 0.81
CA ALA A 102 27.12 41.62 1.26
C ALA A 102 26.98 40.50 0.21
N LEU A 103 26.98 39.24 0.66
CA LEU A 103 26.64 38.08 -0.16
C LEU A 103 25.13 37.84 -0.16
N SER A 104 24.48 38.06 0.97
CA SER A 104 23.03 37.96 1.14
C SER A 104 22.55 39.08 2.06
N ILE A 105 21.26 39.40 1.97
CA ILE A 105 20.59 40.35 2.84
C ILE A 105 19.27 39.73 3.28
N SER A 106 18.92 39.88 4.55
CA SER A 106 17.56 39.63 5.06
C SER A 106 17.09 40.81 5.90
N PHE A 107 15.79 40.84 6.21
CA PHE A 107 15.16 41.97 6.89
C PHE A 107 14.25 41.49 7.99
N ILE A 108 14.23 42.24 9.09
CA ILE A 108 13.15 42.13 10.08
C ILE A 108 12.31 43.39 9.97
N LEU A 109 11.06 43.21 9.59
CA LEU A 109 10.06 44.25 9.59
C LEU A 109 9.51 44.36 11.00
N SER A 110 9.91 45.43 11.72
CA SER A 110 9.39 45.74 13.05
C SER A 110 7.90 46.10 13.01
N LYS A 111 7.42 46.56 11.84
CA LYS A 111 6.00 46.75 11.55
C LYS A 111 5.68 46.24 10.15
N TYR A 112 4.66 45.39 10.07
CA TYR A 112 4.07 44.87 8.85
C TYR A 112 2.56 44.78 9.01
N LEU A 113 1.86 45.73 8.40
CA LEU A 113 0.41 45.73 8.30
C LEU A 113 0.00 46.25 6.93
N LEU A 114 -0.24 45.32 6.01
CA LEU A 114 -0.69 45.64 4.66
C LEU A 114 -2.21 45.53 4.56
N PRO A 115 -2.92 46.52 3.99
CA PRO A 115 -4.35 46.38 3.72
C PRO A 115 -4.61 45.43 2.55
N LYS A 116 -5.85 44.94 2.45
CA LYS A 116 -6.29 44.10 1.33
C LYS A 116 -5.96 44.74 -0.02
N GLY A 117 -5.30 43.98 -0.88
CA GLY A 117 -4.88 44.40 -2.22
C GLY A 117 -3.48 45.05 -2.28
N ALA A 118 -2.84 45.32 -1.15
CA ALA A 118 -1.43 45.71 -1.12
C ALA A 118 -0.52 44.48 -1.30
N LYS A 119 0.62 44.70 -1.96
CA LYS A 119 1.64 43.68 -2.20
C LYS A 119 3.03 44.25 -1.89
N LEU A 120 3.84 43.52 -1.15
CA LEU A 120 5.25 43.80 -0.93
C LEU A 120 6.09 42.78 -1.69
N PHE A 121 7.12 43.28 -2.37
CA PHE A 121 8.13 42.48 -3.04
C PHE A 121 9.52 42.97 -2.65
N ILE A 122 10.45 42.03 -2.48
CA ILE A 122 11.87 42.32 -2.31
C ILE A 122 12.59 41.69 -3.50
N TRP A 123 13.47 42.39 -4.18
CA TRP A 123 14.25 41.82 -5.30
C TRP A 123 15.70 42.26 -5.26
N ASN A 124 16.57 41.53 -5.94
CA ASN A 124 17.96 41.95 -6.06
C ASN A 124 18.15 43.04 -7.12
N GLN A 125 19.22 43.83 -7.02
CA GLN A 125 19.48 44.91 -7.98
C GLN A 125 19.56 44.40 -9.44
N ALA A 126 20.00 43.16 -9.66
CA ALA A 126 20.08 42.51 -10.97
C ALA A 126 18.71 42.11 -11.56
N ARG A 127 17.63 42.16 -10.76
CA ARG A 127 16.29 41.68 -11.12
C ARG A 127 16.26 40.24 -11.64
N THR A 128 17.06 39.38 -11.02
CA THR A 128 17.11 37.93 -11.32
C THR A 128 16.39 37.10 -10.26
N GLU A 129 16.20 37.64 -9.05
CA GLU A 129 15.58 36.97 -7.91
C GLU A 129 14.64 37.94 -7.18
N PHE A 130 13.53 37.42 -6.65
CA PHE A 130 12.63 38.16 -5.77
C PHE A 130 11.95 37.27 -4.73
N LEU A 131 11.59 37.89 -3.60
CA LEU A 131 10.74 37.36 -2.55
C LEU A 131 9.37 38.06 -2.57
N GLY A 132 8.34 37.32 -2.20
CA GLY A 132 6.95 37.76 -2.22
C GLY A 132 6.17 37.18 -3.43
N SER A 133 4.91 37.55 -3.63
CA SER A 133 4.25 38.70 -2.98
C SER A 133 3.80 38.46 -1.54
N PHE A 134 4.28 39.29 -0.62
CA PHE A 134 3.72 39.37 0.73
C PHE A 134 2.49 40.27 0.70
N THR A 135 1.40 39.86 1.35
CA THR A 135 0.09 40.54 1.29
C THR A 135 -0.52 40.71 2.69
N ASP A 136 -1.78 41.16 2.76
CA ASP A 136 -2.55 41.20 4.01
C ASP A 136 -2.70 39.83 4.68
N ARG A 137 -2.53 38.74 3.92
CA ARG A 137 -2.51 37.37 4.45
C ARG A 137 -1.31 37.09 5.36
N ASN A 138 -0.23 37.86 5.22
CA ASN A 138 0.94 37.77 6.08
C ASN A 138 0.86 38.71 7.29
N ASN A 139 -0.25 39.43 7.49
CA ASN A 139 -0.44 40.25 8.68
C ASN A 139 -0.61 39.34 9.89
N LYS A 140 0.27 39.53 10.88
CA LYS A 140 0.25 38.76 12.13
C LYS A 140 -0.22 39.63 13.28
N GLU A 141 -0.76 39.02 14.34
CA GLU A 141 -1.29 39.74 15.50
C GLU A 141 -0.22 40.62 16.17
N PHE A 142 1.02 40.13 16.22
CA PHE A 142 2.18 40.84 16.78
C PHE A 142 2.78 41.89 15.83
N GLY A 143 2.29 41.98 14.59
CA GLY A 143 2.59 43.09 13.67
C GLY A 143 4.01 43.13 13.10
N SER A 144 4.85 42.11 13.29
CA SER A 144 6.17 42.02 12.69
C SER A 144 6.25 40.88 11.65
N LEU A 145 7.26 40.95 10.78
CA LEU A 145 7.50 39.92 9.77
C LEU A 145 8.99 39.81 9.47
N ALA A 146 9.55 38.61 9.60
CA ALA A 146 10.90 38.33 9.11
C ALA A 146 10.85 37.98 7.63
N ILE A 147 11.73 38.59 6.86
CA ILE A 147 11.87 38.38 5.42
C ILE A 147 13.09 37.51 5.20
N GLY A 148 12.93 36.51 4.33
CA GLY A 148 14.00 35.60 3.96
C GLY A 148 15.21 36.27 3.28
N LEU A 149 16.17 35.43 2.92
CA LEU A 149 17.44 35.82 2.33
C LEU A 149 17.28 36.12 0.85
N ILE A 150 17.98 37.15 0.37
CA ILE A 150 18.05 37.51 -1.04
C ILE A 150 19.46 37.97 -1.43
N SER A 151 19.86 37.70 -2.67
CA SER A 151 21.18 38.05 -3.23
C SER A 151 21.35 39.55 -3.50
N GLY A 152 21.78 40.34 -2.50
CA GLY A 152 21.77 41.81 -2.63
C GLY A 152 20.34 42.37 -2.73
N SER A 153 20.13 43.69 -2.60
CA SER A 153 18.74 44.17 -2.38
C SER A 153 18.35 45.51 -2.99
N SER A 154 17.11 45.52 -3.46
CA SER A 154 16.23 46.66 -3.63
C SER A 154 14.82 46.23 -3.21
N ILE A 155 14.14 47.01 -2.37
CA ILE A 155 12.80 46.71 -1.86
C ILE A 155 11.79 47.58 -2.61
N SER A 156 10.64 47.02 -2.99
CA SER A 156 9.46 47.87 -3.24
C SER A 156 8.18 47.35 -2.61
N ASN A 157 7.39 48.28 -2.14
CA ASN A 157 6.01 48.08 -1.77
C ASN A 157 5.07 48.69 -2.82
N LEU A 158 3.98 48.00 -3.13
CA LEU A 158 3.08 48.36 -4.23
C LEU A 158 1.88 49.22 -3.81
N VAL A 159 1.53 49.35 -2.52
CA VAL A 159 0.35 50.14 -2.07
C VAL A 159 0.49 50.61 -0.59
N LYS A 160 -0.27 51.65 -0.19
CA LYS A 160 -0.41 52.17 1.21
C LYS A 160 -0.58 51.04 2.24
N GLY A 161 0.21 51.06 3.32
CA GLY A 161 0.12 50.18 4.50
C GLY A 161 1.04 50.72 5.61
N GLU A 162 1.16 50.05 6.75
CA GLU A 162 2.19 50.37 7.75
C GLU A 162 3.36 49.39 7.58
N LEU A 163 4.53 49.92 7.22
CA LEU A 163 5.72 49.14 6.96
C LEU A 163 6.94 49.85 7.54
N GLU A 164 7.68 49.15 8.38
CA GLU A 164 8.92 49.63 9.00
C GLU A 164 9.94 48.50 9.01
N ILE A 165 11.11 48.74 8.43
CA ILE A 165 12.29 47.90 8.58
C ILE A 165 12.95 48.29 9.88
N GLY A 166 13.02 47.34 10.81
CA GLY A 166 13.66 47.49 12.12
C GLY A 166 15.09 46.96 12.15
N LYS A 167 15.38 45.93 11.36
CA LYS A 167 16.75 45.40 11.19
C LYS A 167 17.04 45.04 9.74
N VAL A 168 18.29 45.28 9.34
CA VAL A 168 18.90 44.78 8.10
C VAL A 168 20.02 43.84 8.49
N ILE A 169 19.97 42.60 8.00
CA ILE A 169 21.03 41.62 8.23
C ILE A 169 21.96 41.63 7.03
N HIS A 170 23.22 41.95 7.27
CA HIS A 170 24.29 42.03 6.27
C HIS A 170 25.07 40.71 6.26
N GLY A 171 24.67 39.78 5.37
CA GLY A 171 25.30 38.49 5.23
C GLY A 171 26.70 38.59 4.59
N TYR A 172 27.73 38.14 5.30
CA TYR A 172 29.11 38.11 4.81
C TYR A 172 29.61 36.69 4.49
N ARG A 173 28.89 35.67 4.96
CA ARG A 173 28.98 34.25 4.55
C ARG A 173 27.74 33.88 3.75
N SER A 174 27.86 32.94 2.82
CA SER A 174 26.72 32.51 2.01
C SER A 174 25.95 31.40 2.70
N LEU A 175 24.63 31.54 2.68
CA LEU A 175 23.65 30.47 2.90
C LEU A 175 22.89 30.14 1.61
N LEU A 176 23.26 30.77 0.49
CA LEU A 176 22.53 30.78 -0.77
C LEU A 176 23.39 30.18 -1.90
N GLY A 177 23.77 28.91 -1.78
CA GLY A 177 24.40 28.15 -2.88
C GLY A 177 25.71 28.75 -3.45
N GLN A 178 26.27 28.06 -4.45
CA GLN A 178 27.65 28.26 -4.90
C GLN A 178 27.79 29.21 -6.10
N ASN A 179 28.63 30.25 -5.92
CA ASN A 179 29.45 30.85 -6.98
C ASN A 179 30.91 30.79 -6.54
N LEU A 180 31.87 30.78 -7.46
CA LEU A 180 33.31 30.64 -7.14
C LEU A 180 33.84 31.77 -6.22
N GLU A 181 33.28 32.98 -6.32
CA GLU A 181 33.60 34.12 -5.44
C GLU A 181 33.06 33.93 -4.00
N ILE A 182 32.04 33.07 -3.82
CA ILE A 182 31.42 32.74 -2.54
C ILE A 182 32.22 31.67 -1.78
N GLN A 183 32.97 30.82 -2.49
CA GLN A 183 33.76 29.74 -1.88
C GLN A 183 34.87 30.27 -0.97
N GLU A 184 35.53 31.39 -1.32
CA GLU A 184 36.58 31.99 -0.48
C GLU A 184 36.02 32.62 0.81
N ARG A 185 34.76 33.05 0.81
CA ARG A 185 34.11 33.76 1.92
C ARG A 185 33.20 32.89 2.79
N SER A 186 33.00 31.63 2.40
CA SER A 186 32.29 30.64 3.23
C SER A 186 33.15 30.21 4.43
N GLY A 187 34.46 30.47 4.36
CA GLY A 187 35.48 30.00 5.31
C GLY A 187 36.10 28.68 4.83
N PRO A 188 36.98 28.03 5.62
CA PRO A 188 37.48 26.69 5.29
C PRO A 188 36.39 25.59 5.35
N PHE A 189 35.15 25.99 5.64
CA PHE A 189 33.95 25.18 5.80
C PHE A 189 32.85 25.80 4.94
N GLY A 190 32.05 24.98 4.28
CA GLY A 190 31.12 25.47 3.26
C GLY A 190 31.68 25.28 1.86
N THR A 191 31.77 24.01 1.46
CA THR A 191 31.25 23.57 0.18
C THR A 191 30.78 22.13 0.36
N SER A 192 29.63 21.77 -0.19
CA SER A 192 29.28 20.37 -0.52
C SER A 192 30.36 19.64 -1.36
N THR A 193 31.38 20.36 -1.85
CA THR A 193 32.56 19.80 -2.53
C THR A 193 33.66 19.30 -1.59
N LEU A 194 33.56 19.56 -0.29
CA LEU A 194 34.43 18.96 0.72
C LEU A 194 34.06 17.49 0.92
N THR A 195 35.03 16.58 0.75
CA THR A 195 34.81 15.13 0.60
C THR A 195 34.10 14.43 1.76
N CYS A 196 34.03 15.07 2.94
CA CYS A 196 33.58 14.41 4.16
C CYS A 196 32.06 14.48 4.37
N HIS A 197 31.37 15.53 3.91
CA HIS A 197 29.90 15.60 3.90
C HIS A 197 29.29 14.68 2.85
N LYS A 198 28.01 14.32 3.04
CA LYS A 198 27.20 13.54 2.10
C LYS A 198 25.87 14.23 1.91
N ASP A 199 25.55 14.60 0.67
CA ASP A 199 24.22 15.12 0.36
C ASP A 199 23.14 14.10 0.72
N VAL A 200 22.01 14.58 1.23
CA VAL A 200 20.87 13.72 1.60
C VAL A 200 20.30 12.93 0.40
N ASN A 201 20.53 13.42 -0.82
CA ASN A 201 20.07 12.79 -2.06
C ASN A 201 21.13 11.88 -2.72
N CYS A 202 22.22 11.59 -2.02
CA CYS A 202 23.20 10.55 -2.39
C CYS A 202 22.80 9.17 -1.85
N PRO A 203 23.49 8.07 -2.25
CA PRO A 203 23.11 6.71 -1.86
C PRO A 203 22.92 6.46 -0.36
N LEU A 204 23.63 7.20 0.51
CA LEU A 204 23.47 7.11 1.96
C LEU A 204 22.06 7.51 2.44
N GLY A 205 21.37 8.41 1.73
CA GLY A 205 20.05 8.90 2.09
C GLY A 205 18.89 8.25 1.35
N ILE A 206 19.11 7.15 0.61
CA ILE A 206 18.03 6.44 -0.12
C ILE A 206 16.90 6.03 0.82
N ASP A 207 17.24 5.52 2.00
CA ASP A 207 16.24 5.08 2.99
C ASP A 207 15.66 6.24 3.80
N TRP A 208 16.21 7.46 3.66
CA TRP A 208 15.89 8.64 4.48
C TRP A 208 15.06 9.68 3.73
N GLN A 209 14.45 9.30 2.60
CA GLN A 209 13.69 10.22 1.75
C GLN A 209 12.40 10.73 2.39
N VAL A 210 11.89 10.01 3.39
CA VAL A 210 10.73 10.44 4.19
C VAL A 210 11.18 11.44 5.24
N GLU A 211 12.08 11.06 6.15
CA GLU A 211 12.46 11.84 7.32
C GLU A 211 13.16 13.15 6.94
N LYS A 212 13.88 13.19 5.82
CA LYS A 212 14.50 14.43 5.34
C LYS A 212 13.47 15.55 5.12
N LYS A 213 12.20 15.23 4.85
CA LYS A 213 11.12 16.20 4.63
C LYS A 213 10.71 16.93 5.92
N ALA A 214 11.06 16.39 7.09
CA ALA A 214 10.86 17.08 8.37
C ALA A 214 11.97 18.09 8.68
N VAL A 215 13.17 17.88 8.15
CA VAL A 215 14.36 18.68 8.47
C VAL A 215 14.36 20.03 7.76
N THR A 216 14.63 21.07 8.55
CA THR A 216 14.41 22.47 8.22
C THR A 216 15.65 23.30 8.55
N LEU A 217 16.08 24.15 7.60
CA LEU A 217 17.10 25.17 7.85
C LEU A 217 16.46 26.35 8.59
N ILE A 218 17.09 26.80 9.67
CA ILE A 218 16.63 27.93 10.48
C ILE A 218 17.59 29.09 10.27
N VAL A 219 17.04 30.25 9.89
CA VAL A 219 17.76 31.54 9.92
C VAL A 219 17.28 32.31 11.14
N CYS A 220 18.14 32.37 12.14
CA CYS A 220 17.95 33.04 13.43
C CYS A 220 18.76 34.34 13.43
N GLY A 221 18.14 35.42 12.92
CA GLY A 221 18.79 36.72 12.78
C GLY A 221 20.02 36.67 11.87
N GLY A 222 21.17 37.09 12.39
CA GLY A 222 22.49 37.00 11.75
C GLY A 222 23.16 35.61 11.80
N ALA A 223 22.47 34.58 12.30
CA ALA A 223 22.98 33.22 12.42
C ALA A 223 22.08 32.15 11.78
N CYS A 224 22.59 30.91 11.71
CA CYS A 224 21.81 29.76 11.24
C CYS A 224 21.94 28.54 12.16
N CYS A 225 20.88 27.73 12.15
CA CYS A 225 20.74 26.45 12.85
C CYS A 225 19.92 25.47 12.00
N THR A 226 19.72 24.25 12.51
CA THR A 226 18.84 23.23 11.95
C THR A 226 17.73 22.88 12.94
N GLY A 227 16.61 22.37 12.46
CA GLY A 227 15.59 21.73 13.28
C GLY A 227 14.78 20.71 12.48
N ALA A 228 13.79 20.09 13.13
CA ALA A 228 12.89 19.16 12.47
C ALA A 228 11.46 19.29 12.99
N LEU A 229 10.49 19.24 12.07
CA LEU A 229 9.08 19.08 12.45
C LEU A 229 8.88 17.76 13.17
N ILE A 230 8.11 17.76 14.27
CA ILE A 230 7.94 16.62 15.15
C ILE A 230 6.46 16.29 15.38
N ASN A 231 6.12 15.01 15.29
CA ASN A 231 4.77 14.50 15.47
C ASN A 231 4.32 14.57 16.94
N ASN A 232 3.01 14.57 17.16
CA ASN A 232 2.41 14.47 18.49
C ASN A 232 1.34 13.37 18.50
N THR A 233 0.93 12.91 19.69
CA THR A 233 -0.01 11.77 19.82
C THR A 233 -1.43 12.04 19.30
N SER A 234 -1.73 13.27 18.87
CA SER A 234 -2.99 13.59 18.18
C SER A 234 -2.88 13.51 16.66
N GLU A 235 -1.67 13.32 16.10
CA GLU A 235 -1.38 13.17 14.66
C GLU A 235 -2.11 14.22 13.81
N ASN A 236 -2.05 15.48 14.26
CA ASN A 236 -2.88 16.57 13.73
C ASN A 236 -2.11 17.57 12.87
N GLY A 237 -0.81 17.34 12.65
CA GLY A 237 0.06 18.26 11.93
C GLY A 237 0.22 19.62 12.61
N ALA A 238 0.13 19.71 13.93
CA ALA A 238 0.50 20.92 14.66
C ALA A 238 1.98 21.23 14.39
N PRO A 239 2.35 22.48 14.09
CA PRO A 239 3.63 22.82 13.48
C PRO A 239 4.74 22.96 14.54
N TYR A 240 4.94 21.92 15.33
CA TYR A 240 6.03 21.86 16.31
C TYR A 240 7.34 21.50 15.63
N LEU A 241 8.37 22.31 15.90
CA LEU A 241 9.71 22.17 15.36
C LEU A 241 10.70 22.04 16.52
N LEU A 242 11.40 20.91 16.59
CA LEU A 242 12.46 20.66 17.56
C LEU A 242 13.78 21.24 17.03
N THR A 243 14.50 21.97 17.89
CA THR A 243 15.84 22.51 17.62
C THR A 243 16.64 22.59 18.94
N ALA A 244 17.82 23.19 18.90
CA ALA A 244 18.69 23.33 20.06
C ALA A 244 18.36 24.60 20.86
N ASN A 245 18.46 24.52 22.19
CA ASN A 245 18.24 25.68 23.05
C ASN A 245 19.29 26.77 22.81
N HIS A 246 20.55 26.42 22.53
CA HIS A 246 21.57 27.44 22.24
C HIS A 246 21.34 28.21 20.94
N CYS A 247 20.42 27.76 20.06
CA CYS A 247 19.94 28.53 18.91
C CYS A 247 19.02 29.67 19.30
N VAL A 248 18.30 29.53 20.41
CA VAL A 248 17.36 30.53 20.94
C VAL A 248 18.03 31.38 22.02
N ASN A 249 18.85 30.75 22.85
CA ASN A 249 19.54 31.32 23.99
C ASN A 249 21.04 31.31 23.72
N GLU A 250 21.58 32.43 23.22
CA GLU A 250 23.02 32.55 23.02
C GLU A 250 23.77 32.39 24.36
N TYR A 251 24.95 31.75 24.33
CA TYR A 251 25.90 31.73 25.44
C TYR A 251 26.35 33.18 25.75
N GLY A 252 25.61 33.86 26.62
CA GLY A 252 25.76 35.30 26.83
C GLY A 252 24.47 35.99 27.30
N GLY A 253 23.31 35.33 27.16
CA GLY A 253 22.04 35.77 27.73
C GLY A 253 21.22 36.71 26.85
N THR A 254 21.60 36.90 25.58
CA THR A 254 20.73 37.54 24.59
C THR A 254 19.81 36.48 24.00
N PHE A 255 18.51 36.67 24.20
CA PHE A 255 17.48 35.81 23.61
C PHE A 255 17.30 36.23 22.15
N ASP A 256 17.55 35.34 21.20
CA ASP A 256 17.06 35.55 19.84
C ASP A 256 15.64 35.01 19.76
N ASP A 257 14.68 35.91 19.52
CA ASP A 257 13.27 35.61 19.61
C ASP A 257 12.82 34.87 18.34
N PRO A 258 12.34 33.61 18.45
CA PRO A 258 11.88 32.80 17.31
C PRO A 258 10.81 33.49 16.48
N LEU A 259 10.15 34.51 17.02
CA LEU A 259 9.19 35.35 16.29
C LEU A 259 9.79 36.00 15.04
N PHE A 260 11.11 36.25 15.05
CA PHE A 260 11.84 36.92 13.97
C PHE A 260 12.67 35.96 13.11
N TRP A 261 12.45 34.66 13.24
CA TRP A 261 13.18 33.66 12.46
C TRP A 261 12.52 33.38 11.11
N VAL A 262 13.27 32.77 10.21
CA VAL A 262 12.76 32.20 8.96
C VAL A 262 13.16 30.73 8.87
N TYR A 263 12.20 29.87 8.59
CA TYR A 263 12.33 28.42 8.51
C TYR A 263 12.20 28.00 7.05
N TYR A 264 13.23 27.39 6.48
CA TYR A 264 13.27 26.96 5.08
C TYR A 264 13.13 25.44 4.97
N PHE A 265 12.11 25.02 4.25
CA PHE A 265 11.83 23.62 3.96
C PHE A 265 12.41 23.23 2.60
N ASN A 266 12.86 21.99 2.47
CA ASN A 266 13.45 21.45 1.23
C ASN A 266 14.63 22.30 0.69
N HIS A 267 15.45 22.85 1.60
CA HIS A 267 16.72 23.47 1.25
C HIS A 267 17.78 22.39 0.95
N GLU A 268 17.69 21.74 -0.21
CA GLU A 268 18.55 20.59 -0.56
C GLU A 268 18.93 20.58 -2.04
N THR A 269 19.95 19.77 -2.38
CA THR A 269 20.34 19.53 -3.77
C THR A 269 19.24 18.76 -4.50
N THR A 270 18.99 19.02 -5.78
CA THR A 270 17.96 18.28 -6.54
C THR A 270 18.35 16.84 -6.85
N SER A 271 19.65 16.53 -6.84
CA SER A 271 20.22 15.19 -6.96
C SER A 271 21.59 15.14 -6.28
N CYS A 272 22.13 13.94 -6.04
CA CYS A 272 23.46 13.76 -5.44
C CYS A 272 24.53 14.65 -6.10
N ASN A 273 25.22 15.48 -5.30
CA ASN A 273 26.25 16.45 -5.69
C ASN A 273 25.80 17.50 -6.74
N ALA A 274 24.50 17.77 -6.87
CA ALA A 274 24.01 18.85 -7.72
C ALA A 274 24.29 20.23 -7.11
N ALA A 275 24.08 21.28 -7.90
CA ALA A 275 24.05 22.63 -7.38
C ALA A 275 22.79 22.83 -6.51
N THR A 276 22.96 23.54 -5.40
CA THR A 276 21.86 23.89 -4.51
C THR A 276 21.35 25.27 -4.83
N TYR A 277 20.02 25.37 -4.87
CA TYR A 277 19.31 26.61 -5.05
C TYR A 277 18.45 26.87 -3.82
N THR A 278 18.27 28.15 -3.52
CA THR A 278 17.46 28.59 -2.41
C THR A 278 16.00 28.28 -2.67
N THR A 279 15.38 27.58 -1.73
CA THR A 279 13.95 27.32 -1.74
C THR A 279 13.19 28.56 -1.28
N ASN A 280 12.07 28.85 -1.94
CA ASN A 280 11.09 29.83 -1.47
C ASN A 280 10.02 29.19 -0.56
N GLN A 281 10.17 27.91 -0.20
CA GLN A 281 9.28 27.22 0.72
C GLN A 281 9.70 27.57 2.15
N SER A 282 9.19 28.68 2.65
CA SER A 282 9.53 29.17 3.98
C SER A 282 8.30 29.49 4.83
N ILE A 283 8.53 29.54 6.14
CA ILE A 283 7.65 30.15 7.13
C ILE A 283 8.46 31.21 7.88
N SER A 284 7.87 32.38 8.10
CA SER A 284 8.43 33.37 9.01
C SER A 284 7.83 33.17 10.39
N GLY A 285 8.61 33.28 11.45
CA GLY A 285 8.18 33.39 12.84
C GLY A 285 7.67 32.10 13.49
N GLY A 286 8.11 31.90 14.74
CA GLY A 286 7.68 30.85 15.64
C GLY A 286 7.51 31.39 17.07
N ILE A 287 6.90 30.58 17.92
CA ILE A 287 6.69 30.86 19.34
C ILE A 287 7.46 29.80 20.11
N LEU A 288 8.29 30.22 21.07
CA LEU A 288 8.97 29.29 21.95
C LEU A 288 7.98 28.56 22.86
N ALA A 289 7.79 27.26 22.64
CA ALA A 289 6.82 26.44 23.35
C ALA A 289 7.41 25.80 24.63
N ALA A 290 8.61 25.21 24.51
CA ALA A 290 9.34 24.61 25.62
C ALA A 290 10.84 24.67 25.36
N TRP A 291 11.66 24.66 26.41
CA TRP A 291 13.11 24.58 26.27
C TRP A 291 13.76 24.13 27.57
N SER A 292 14.99 23.63 27.48
CA SER A 292 15.84 23.42 28.64
C SER A 292 17.31 23.44 28.25
N SER A 293 18.13 24.12 29.05
CA SER A 293 19.59 24.03 28.95
C SER A 293 20.15 22.71 29.45
N THR A 294 19.39 21.90 30.21
CA THR A 294 19.84 20.60 30.74
C THR A 294 20.12 19.57 29.65
N THR A 295 19.30 19.57 28.60
CA THR A 295 19.46 18.70 27.42
C THR A 295 19.61 19.53 26.14
N ASP A 296 19.79 20.83 26.29
CA ASP A 296 19.85 21.82 25.22
C ASP A 296 18.78 21.69 24.13
N PHE A 297 17.53 21.43 24.49
CA PHE A 297 16.44 21.39 23.51
C PHE A 297 15.63 22.69 23.55
N ALA A 298 15.11 23.09 22.40
CA ALA A 298 14.02 24.04 22.27
C ALA A 298 12.95 23.48 21.33
N LEU A 299 11.69 23.63 21.72
CA LEU A 299 10.52 23.32 20.91
C LEU A 299 9.89 24.65 20.50
N ILE A 300 9.75 24.85 19.20
CA ILE A 300 9.12 26.03 18.60
C ILE A 300 7.79 25.62 17.99
N GLU A 301 6.74 26.36 18.27
CA GLU A 301 5.49 26.28 17.51
C GLU A 301 5.53 27.32 16.39
N LEU A 302 5.57 26.88 15.13
CA LEU A 302 5.58 27.82 14.01
C LEU A 302 4.27 28.60 13.98
N THR A 303 4.33 29.87 13.57
CA THR A 303 3.15 30.75 13.59
C THR A 303 2.08 30.39 12.55
N GLU A 304 2.38 29.44 11.67
CA GLU A 304 1.50 28.92 10.63
C GLU A 304 1.91 27.50 10.25
N ASN A 305 0.96 26.73 9.72
CA ASN A 305 1.24 25.38 9.21
C ASN A 305 1.97 25.45 7.88
N PRO A 306 2.96 24.59 7.62
CA PRO A 306 3.54 24.42 6.29
C PRO A 306 2.45 24.18 5.22
N GLN A 307 2.66 24.71 4.02
CA GLN A 307 1.73 24.45 2.91
C GLN A 307 1.76 22.98 2.51
N THR A 308 0.64 22.46 2.03
CA THR A 308 0.58 21.08 1.52
C THR A 308 1.59 20.83 0.41
N TYR A 309 1.80 21.79 -0.51
CA TYR A 309 2.79 21.67 -1.59
C TYR A 309 4.25 21.77 -1.14
N TYR A 310 4.52 22.11 0.13
CA TYR A 310 5.87 21.95 0.69
C TYR A 310 6.22 20.47 0.88
N ASP A 311 5.23 19.57 0.87
CA ASP A 311 5.46 18.12 1.01
C ASP A 311 6.31 17.77 2.24
N VAL A 312 5.96 18.38 3.37
CA VAL A 312 6.64 18.15 4.66
C VAL A 312 5.99 16.98 5.40
N ILE A 313 6.78 16.35 6.27
CA ILE A 313 6.29 15.35 7.23
C ILE A 313 6.67 15.76 8.66
N TYR A 314 5.97 15.20 9.63
CA TYR A 314 6.24 15.38 11.06
C TYR A 314 6.95 14.13 11.57
N ALA A 315 8.24 14.25 11.91
CA ALA A 315 9.04 13.10 12.30
C ALA A 315 8.52 12.43 13.58
N GLY A 316 8.62 11.11 13.63
CA GLY A 316 8.35 10.32 14.83
C GLY A 316 9.38 10.57 15.93
N TRP A 317 9.13 10.03 17.12
CA TRP A 317 10.03 10.15 18.26
C TRP A 317 10.01 8.91 19.14
N ASP A 318 11.14 8.65 19.81
CA ASP A 318 11.29 7.62 20.83
C ASP A 318 11.83 8.27 22.11
N LYS A 319 11.04 8.18 23.19
CA LYS A 319 11.41 8.70 24.52
C LYS A 319 11.82 7.61 25.50
N SER A 320 12.03 6.40 25.01
CA SER A 320 12.62 5.33 25.81
C SER A 320 14.11 5.59 26.03
N GLU A 321 14.70 4.83 26.95
CA GLU A 321 16.15 4.88 27.18
C GLU A 321 16.91 3.89 26.27
N HIS A 322 16.27 3.41 25.19
CA HIS A 322 16.87 2.45 24.27
C HIS A 322 18.10 3.05 23.60
N ILE A 323 19.17 2.27 23.56
CA ILE A 323 20.40 2.61 22.84
C ILE A 323 20.27 1.98 21.45
N ALA A 324 20.08 2.82 20.44
CA ALA A 324 20.00 2.40 19.04
C ALA A 324 21.32 1.75 18.57
N TRP A 325 21.22 0.84 17.60
CA TRP A 325 22.38 0.15 17.00
C TRP A 325 23.04 1.01 15.93
N HIS A 326 22.22 1.71 15.15
CA HIS A 326 22.63 2.69 14.16
C HIS A 326 21.92 4.00 14.45
N VAL A 327 22.62 5.11 14.21
CA VAL A 327 22.00 6.43 14.32
C VAL A 327 22.35 7.29 13.11
N THR A 328 21.40 8.11 12.71
CA THR A 328 21.52 8.99 11.56
C THR A 328 21.16 10.41 11.95
N SER A 329 21.88 11.38 11.42
CA SER A 329 21.56 12.79 11.54
C SER A 329 21.42 13.42 10.16
N ILE A 330 20.34 14.16 9.96
CA ILE A 330 20.08 14.92 8.73
C ILE A 330 20.10 16.39 9.12
N HIS A 331 20.94 17.19 8.48
CA HIS A 331 21.32 18.51 9.00
C HIS A 331 21.71 19.53 7.93
N HIS A 332 21.85 20.80 8.30
CA HIS A 332 22.33 21.88 7.44
C HIS A 332 23.69 22.44 7.95
N PRO A 333 24.82 21.81 7.61
CA PRO A 333 26.13 22.24 8.06
C PRO A 333 26.47 23.60 7.44
N ALA A 334 26.96 24.55 8.24
CA ALA A 334 27.18 25.95 7.85
C ALA A 334 25.93 26.66 7.26
N GLY A 335 24.75 26.08 7.42
CA GLY A 335 23.51 26.50 6.76
C GLY A 335 23.48 26.25 5.24
N ASP A 336 24.33 25.33 4.75
CA ASP A 336 24.30 24.80 3.38
C ASP A 336 23.11 23.85 3.19
N SER A 337 23.00 23.33 1.98
CA SER A 337 22.19 22.20 1.54
C SER A 337 22.08 21.10 2.57
N LYS A 338 20.91 20.46 2.63
CA LYS A 338 20.66 19.33 3.53
C LYS A 338 21.63 18.17 3.28
N MET A 339 22.35 17.80 4.34
CA MET A 339 23.32 16.70 4.39
C MET A 339 22.82 15.57 5.29
N ILE A 340 23.48 14.42 5.19
CA ILE A 340 23.24 13.23 6.02
C ILE A 340 24.55 12.67 6.58
N SER A 341 24.51 12.25 7.84
CA SER A 341 25.61 11.60 8.57
C SER A 341 25.11 10.36 9.29
N ALA A 342 25.87 9.28 9.24
CA ALA A 342 25.46 7.98 9.79
C ALA A 342 26.57 7.35 10.63
N PHE A 343 26.15 6.72 11.73
CA PHE A 343 27.00 5.92 12.60
C PHE A 343 26.46 4.49 12.64
N TYR A 344 27.32 3.52 12.33
CA TYR A 344 26.96 2.11 12.22
C TYR A 344 27.96 1.15 12.89
N ASP A 345 28.65 1.59 13.95
CA ASP A 345 29.57 0.73 14.70
C ASP A 345 28.94 0.25 16.04
N PRO A 346 28.17 -0.86 16.02
CA PRO A 346 27.53 -1.39 17.23
C PRO A 346 28.52 -2.02 18.21
N LEU A 347 29.80 -2.15 17.84
CA LEU A 347 30.84 -2.70 18.70
C LEU A 347 31.61 -1.62 19.47
N ASP A 348 31.41 -0.34 19.14
CA ASP A 348 32.00 0.76 19.89
C ASP A 348 31.26 0.93 21.24
N PRO A 349 31.86 0.50 22.38
CA PRO A 349 31.21 0.56 23.68
C PRO A 349 31.08 2.01 24.20
N SER A 350 31.64 2.96 23.46
CA SER A 350 31.72 4.35 23.82
C SER A 350 30.46 5.10 23.35
N TRP A 351 29.77 4.63 22.29
CA TRP A 351 28.39 5.04 21.99
C TRP A 351 27.48 4.81 23.19
N SER A 352 27.08 5.90 23.84
CA SER A 352 26.37 5.85 25.11
C SER A 352 25.83 7.23 25.47
N TYR A 353 25.04 7.31 26.55
CA TYR A 353 24.76 8.60 27.18
C TYR A 353 25.94 9.05 28.04
N GLN A 354 26.25 10.34 27.99
CA GLN A 354 27.12 10.97 28.98
C GLN A 354 26.60 12.37 29.37
N VAL A 355 27.07 12.86 30.51
CA VAL A 355 26.97 14.28 30.85
C VAL A 355 28.28 14.92 30.41
N ASN A 356 28.20 15.88 29.49
CA ASN A 356 29.41 16.51 28.97
C ASN A 356 30.00 17.54 29.96
N SER A 357 31.17 18.10 29.63
CA SER A 357 31.86 19.07 30.48
C SER A 357 31.09 20.37 30.75
N TYR A 358 30.03 20.63 29.98
CA TYR A 358 29.16 21.80 30.11
C TYR A 358 27.85 21.50 30.85
N GLY A 359 27.67 20.25 31.29
CA GLY A 359 26.50 19.81 32.08
C GLY A 359 25.30 19.38 31.25
N VAL A 360 25.41 19.35 29.92
CA VAL A 360 24.33 18.88 29.04
C VAL A 360 24.28 17.35 29.09
N GLN A 361 23.08 16.81 29.29
CA GLN A 361 22.81 15.37 29.27
C GLN A 361 22.49 14.93 27.84
N ALA A 362 23.41 14.20 27.22
CA ALA A 362 23.38 13.95 25.78
C ALA A 362 23.78 12.51 25.43
N TRP A 363 23.29 12.03 24.29
CA TRP A 363 23.88 10.94 23.54
C TRP A 363 25.24 11.37 23.01
N TRP A 364 26.25 10.52 23.17
CA TRP A 364 27.59 10.76 22.66
C TRP A 364 27.85 9.83 21.48
N VAL A 365 27.90 10.42 20.28
CA VAL A 365 28.35 9.76 19.05
C VAL A 365 29.87 9.93 19.00
N PRO A 366 30.66 8.86 19.20
CA PRO A 366 32.11 8.98 19.37
C PRO A 366 32.84 9.32 18.06
N HIS A 367 32.29 8.88 16.94
CA HIS A 367 32.74 9.16 15.59
C HIS A 367 31.58 8.96 14.59
N TRP A 368 31.69 9.49 13.38
CA TRP A 368 30.76 9.20 12.29
C TRP A 368 31.37 8.16 11.34
N SER A 369 30.58 7.17 10.95
CA SER A 369 31.02 6.15 10.00
C SER A 369 30.93 6.67 8.55
N ALA A 370 29.99 7.57 8.29
CA ALA A 370 29.89 8.37 7.07
C ALA A 370 29.33 9.77 7.38
N GLY A 371 29.82 10.80 6.69
CA GLY A 371 29.42 12.19 6.98
C GLY A 371 30.12 12.78 8.20
N THR A 372 29.72 14.00 8.57
CA THR A 372 30.06 14.66 9.83
C THR A 372 29.00 15.74 10.13
N VAL A 373 29.11 16.45 11.25
CA VAL A 373 28.31 17.65 11.54
C VAL A 373 29.23 18.86 11.72
N GLU A 374 28.71 20.06 11.52
CA GLU A 374 29.46 21.32 11.59
C GLU A 374 28.61 22.42 12.27
N PRO A 375 29.19 23.57 12.66
CA PRO A 375 28.39 24.70 13.13
C PRO A 375 27.31 25.06 12.10
N GLY A 376 26.06 25.24 12.54
CA GLY A 376 24.87 25.33 11.67
C GLY A 376 24.01 24.06 11.69
N SER A 377 24.62 22.89 11.90
CA SER A 377 23.90 21.63 12.17
C SER A 377 23.21 21.63 13.54
N SER A 378 23.50 22.60 14.41
CA SER A 378 22.91 22.76 15.74
C SER A 378 21.38 22.60 15.70
N GLY A 379 20.85 21.72 16.55
CA GLY A 379 19.42 21.41 16.60
C GLY A 379 18.96 20.31 15.62
N ALA A 380 19.83 19.78 14.77
CA ALA A 380 19.49 18.67 13.88
C ALA A 380 19.05 17.42 14.66
N PRO A 381 18.04 16.68 14.18
CA PRO A 381 17.58 15.46 14.81
C PRO A 381 18.63 14.33 14.73
N LEU A 382 18.70 13.51 15.79
CA LEU A 382 19.31 12.19 15.76
C LEU A 382 18.19 11.15 15.68
N PHE A 383 18.20 10.36 14.62
CA PHE A 383 17.26 9.28 14.38
C PHE A 383 17.82 7.93 14.83
N ASP A 384 16.97 7.07 15.38
CA ASP A 384 17.26 5.67 15.66
C ASP A 384 17.05 4.77 14.43
N ASP A 385 17.24 3.45 14.62
CA ASP A 385 17.01 2.41 13.61
C ASP A 385 15.57 2.37 13.07
N ASN A 386 14.60 2.91 13.81
CA ASN A 386 13.18 2.96 13.43
C ASN A 386 12.80 4.32 12.84
N HIS A 387 13.77 5.16 12.51
CA HIS A 387 13.58 6.48 11.92
C HIS A 387 12.84 7.47 12.85
N ARG A 388 13.00 7.30 14.17
CA ARG A 388 12.40 8.14 15.20
C ARG A 388 13.46 9.03 15.85
N ILE A 389 13.09 10.27 16.14
CA ILE A 389 13.96 11.21 16.84
C ILE A 389 14.20 10.73 18.28
N ILE A 390 15.47 10.57 18.65
CA ILE A 390 15.95 10.25 20.01
C ILE A 390 16.75 11.38 20.65
N GLY A 391 17.00 12.46 19.91
CA GLY A 391 17.67 13.66 20.40
C GLY A 391 17.91 14.71 19.34
N GLN A 392 18.49 15.85 19.74
CA GLN A 392 18.83 16.96 18.84
C GLN A 392 20.24 17.46 19.08
N LEU A 393 20.96 17.88 18.02
CA LEU A 393 22.38 18.21 18.10
C LEU A 393 22.61 19.40 19.03
N TRP A 394 23.37 19.19 20.09
CA TRP A 394 23.89 20.27 20.93
C TRP A 394 25.22 20.80 20.39
N GLY A 395 26.12 19.89 20.00
CA GLY A 395 27.45 20.27 19.53
C GLY A 395 28.36 19.06 19.33
N GLY A 396 29.65 19.30 19.13
CA GLY A 396 30.64 18.28 18.79
C GLY A 396 32.05 18.86 18.83
N GLY A 397 33.05 17.99 18.68
CA GLY A 397 34.46 18.38 18.70
C GLY A 397 35.34 17.45 17.89
N GLY A 398 36.58 17.86 17.68
CA GLY A 398 37.52 17.16 16.80
C GLY A 398 37.92 17.93 15.55
N GLY A 399 37.65 19.25 15.48
CA GLY A 399 38.08 20.09 14.35
C GLY A 399 37.41 19.65 13.06
N ALA A 400 36.09 19.86 12.95
CA ALA A 400 35.21 19.48 11.84
C ALA A 400 35.56 20.17 10.51
N ASN A 401 36.84 20.21 10.16
CA ASN A 401 37.36 20.68 8.90
C ASN A 401 37.41 19.43 8.04
N CYS A 402 36.60 19.38 6.98
CA CYS A 402 36.87 18.46 5.89
C CYS A 402 38.19 18.83 5.14
N ASP A 403 39.25 19.25 5.84
CA ASP A 403 40.56 19.46 5.25
C ASP A 403 41.13 18.09 4.88
N ILE A 404 41.35 17.90 3.58
CA ILE A 404 41.64 16.62 2.93
C ILE A 404 42.96 15.99 3.43
N ASN A 405 43.82 16.79 4.07
CA ASN A 405 45.09 16.33 4.63
C ASN A 405 44.96 15.78 6.06
N ASP A 406 43.92 16.18 6.82
CA ASP A 406 43.71 15.69 8.19
C ASP A 406 42.89 14.39 8.18
N TRP A 407 41.92 14.27 7.27
CA TRP A 407 41.00 13.13 7.21
C TRP A 407 41.65 11.78 6.89
N GLN A 408 42.83 11.78 6.24
CA GLN A 408 43.60 10.56 5.95
C GLN A 408 44.79 10.31 6.91
N GLU A 409 45.26 11.33 7.64
CA GLU A 409 46.49 11.23 8.45
C GLU A 409 46.28 11.33 9.97
N SER A 410 45.16 11.86 10.46
CA SER A 410 44.99 12.09 11.88
C SER A 410 43.87 11.22 12.49
N ASN A 411 44.24 10.48 13.52
CA ASN A 411 43.33 9.75 14.42
C ASN A 411 42.43 10.72 15.22
N VAL A 412 41.74 11.64 14.55
CA VAL A 412 40.88 12.63 15.20
C VAL A 412 39.46 12.10 15.20
N ASN A 413 39.03 11.62 16.36
CA ASN A 413 37.66 11.16 16.58
C ASN A 413 36.72 12.36 16.56
N PHE A 414 35.99 12.54 15.45
CA PHE A 414 34.95 13.56 15.30
C PHE A 414 33.71 13.16 16.10
N TYR A 415 33.65 13.61 17.35
CA TYR A 415 32.53 13.27 18.21
C TYR A 415 31.41 14.31 18.16
N SER A 416 30.19 13.86 18.44
CA SER A 416 29.00 14.70 18.49
C SER A 416 28.15 14.37 19.71
N TRP A 417 27.40 15.36 20.16
CA TRP A 417 26.57 15.33 21.36
C TRP A 417 25.15 15.74 21.00
N TYR A 418 24.19 14.87 21.26
CA TYR A 418 22.78 15.11 21.00
C TYR A 418 21.99 15.10 22.30
N GLY A 419 21.28 16.18 22.61
CA GLY A 419 20.42 16.27 23.79
C GLY A 419 19.46 15.09 23.89
N ARG A 420 19.39 14.48 25.07
CA ARG A 420 18.56 13.29 25.33
C ARG A 420 17.06 13.61 25.23
N PHE A 421 16.35 13.03 24.26
CA PHE A 421 14.92 13.29 24.06
C PHE A 421 14.04 12.76 25.21
N ASP A 422 14.35 11.57 25.72
CA ASP A 422 13.71 10.96 26.90
C ASP A 422 13.76 11.83 28.16
N LEU A 423 14.89 12.54 28.38
CA LEU A 423 15.02 13.50 29.48
C LEU A 423 14.26 14.80 29.17
N SER A 424 14.34 15.26 27.92
CA SER A 424 13.63 16.44 27.42
C SER A 424 12.10 16.30 27.55
N TRP A 425 11.59 15.06 27.52
CA TRP A 425 10.18 14.72 27.70
C TRP A 425 9.55 15.37 28.95
N ASN A 426 10.22 15.17 30.10
CA ASN A 426 9.76 15.66 31.40
C ASN A 426 10.21 17.10 31.68
N LEU A 427 11.03 17.69 30.80
CA LEU A 427 11.47 19.08 30.87
C LEU A 427 10.54 20.04 30.09
N GLY A 428 9.49 19.52 29.45
CA GLY A 428 8.42 20.33 28.87
C GLY A 428 7.79 19.74 27.61
N LEU A 429 8.52 18.91 26.86
CA LEU A 429 8.04 18.38 25.57
C LEU A 429 6.72 17.63 25.66
N SER A 430 6.52 16.84 26.72
CA SER A 430 5.30 16.04 26.93
C SER A 430 4.00 16.85 26.88
N THR A 431 4.03 18.13 27.27
CA THR A 431 2.85 19.03 27.23
C THR A 431 2.34 19.22 25.80
N TYR A 432 3.24 19.20 24.82
CA TYR A 432 2.95 19.50 23.42
C TYR A 432 2.90 18.24 22.56
N LEU A 433 3.77 17.26 22.85
CA LEU A 433 3.90 16.05 22.06
C LEU A 433 2.97 14.91 22.52
N ASP A 434 2.50 14.93 23.77
CA ASP A 434 1.48 14.02 24.28
C ASP A 434 0.41 14.75 25.12
N PRO A 435 -0.35 15.69 24.52
CA PRO A 435 -1.33 16.50 25.25
C PRO A 435 -2.47 15.66 25.85
N GLY A 436 -2.73 14.48 25.27
CA GLY A 436 -3.71 13.51 25.78
C GLY A 436 -3.19 12.62 26.91
N ASN A 437 -1.90 12.72 27.27
CA ASN A 437 -1.23 11.84 28.23
C ASN A 437 -1.50 10.35 27.95
N THR A 438 -1.33 9.96 26.68
CA THR A 438 -1.52 8.60 26.20
C THR A 438 -0.50 7.62 26.81
N GLY A 439 0.68 8.11 27.20
CA GLY A 439 1.74 7.30 27.79
C GLY A 439 2.52 6.43 26.81
N LEU A 440 2.33 6.63 25.50
CA LEU A 440 3.13 5.99 24.45
C LEU A 440 4.62 6.19 24.70
N GLN A 441 5.46 5.20 24.38
CA GLN A 441 6.92 5.33 24.48
C GLN A 441 7.56 5.78 23.17
N THR A 442 6.91 5.44 22.06
CA THR A 442 7.34 5.74 20.71
C THR A 442 6.14 6.18 19.89
N LEU A 443 6.39 7.00 18.88
CA LEU A 443 5.42 7.39 17.86
C LEU A 443 6.14 7.49 16.51
N ASP A 444 5.51 6.99 15.45
CA ASP A 444 6.05 7.06 14.10
C ASP A 444 5.77 8.42 13.46
N ALA A 445 6.37 8.65 12.28
CA ALA A 445 6.17 9.88 11.54
C ALA A 445 4.72 10.03 11.08
N TYR A 446 4.22 11.26 11.10
CA TYR A 446 2.93 11.63 10.53
C TYR A 446 3.15 12.43 9.26
N ASP A 447 2.66 11.90 8.14
CA ASP A 447 2.67 12.59 6.85
C ASP A 447 1.26 13.15 6.57
N PRO A 448 1.06 14.48 6.61
CA PRO A 448 -0.24 15.10 6.36
C PRO A 448 -0.69 14.97 4.90
N ASN A 449 0.22 14.64 3.99
CA ASN A 449 -0.04 14.43 2.57
C ASN A 449 -0.04 12.94 2.20
N ALA A 450 0.18 12.03 3.15
CA ALA A 450 0.07 10.60 2.90
C ALA A 450 -1.32 10.30 2.36
N VAL A 451 -1.36 10.01 1.06
CA VAL A 451 -2.37 9.12 0.54
C VAL A 451 -1.97 7.78 1.13
N TYR A 452 -2.74 7.29 2.10
CA TYR A 452 -2.55 5.95 2.65
C TYR A 452 -2.76 4.94 1.51
N ASP A 453 -1.70 4.70 0.74
CA ASP A 453 -1.65 3.76 -0.38
C ASP A 453 -1.44 2.37 0.23
N GLY A 454 -2.54 1.86 0.76
CA GLY A 454 -2.63 0.48 1.23
C GLY A 454 -2.60 -0.46 0.04
N GLY A 455 -1.78 -1.50 0.14
CA GLY A 455 -1.65 -2.50 -0.91
C GLY A 455 -0.85 -3.70 -0.41
N CYS A 456 -0.73 -4.74 -1.24
CA CYS A 456 -0.01 -5.94 -0.83
C CYS A 456 1.50 -5.69 -0.77
N ILE A 457 2.11 -5.79 0.42
CA ILE A 457 3.56 -5.54 0.61
C ILE A 457 4.43 -6.79 0.51
N ASP A 458 3.82 -7.98 0.37
CA ASP A 458 4.55 -9.24 0.33
C ASP A 458 4.84 -9.66 -1.14
N PRO A 459 6.13 -9.70 -1.56
CA PRO A 459 6.52 -10.03 -2.93
C PRO A 459 6.22 -11.47 -3.35
N TYR A 460 5.75 -12.34 -2.44
CA TYR A 460 5.29 -13.69 -2.76
C TYR A 460 3.85 -13.74 -3.29
N TYR A 461 3.08 -12.65 -3.19
CA TYR A 461 1.72 -12.56 -3.69
C TYR A 461 1.68 -11.87 -5.07
N CYS A 462 0.67 -12.21 -5.88
CA CYS A 462 0.64 -11.81 -7.29
C CYS A 462 0.26 -10.34 -7.51
N ASN A 463 -0.39 -9.70 -6.52
CA ASN A 463 -0.72 -8.27 -6.54
C ASN A 463 0.22 -7.44 -5.65
N TYR A 464 1.45 -7.91 -5.44
CA TYR A 464 2.49 -7.15 -4.75
C TYR A 464 2.64 -5.74 -5.35
N ASP A 465 2.51 -4.74 -4.51
CA ASP A 465 2.69 -3.33 -4.84
C ASP A 465 3.96 -2.81 -4.14
N PRO A 466 5.04 -2.54 -4.90
CA PRO A 466 6.29 -2.02 -4.33
C PRO A 466 6.18 -0.57 -3.83
N SER A 467 5.09 0.14 -4.12
CA SER A 467 4.79 1.47 -3.58
C SER A 467 3.96 1.43 -2.29
N ALA A 468 3.36 0.29 -1.93
CA ALA A 468 2.53 0.17 -0.75
C ALA A 468 3.37 0.29 0.55
N LEU A 469 2.90 1.14 1.48
CA LEU A 469 3.61 1.41 2.73
C LEU A 469 3.17 0.50 3.89
N PHE A 470 2.01 -0.14 3.77
CA PHE A 470 1.49 -1.11 4.73
C PHE A 470 0.52 -2.08 4.03
N ASP A 471 0.44 -3.30 4.57
CA ASP A 471 -0.53 -4.31 4.11
C ASP A 471 -1.95 -3.90 4.51
N ASP A 472 -2.81 -3.67 3.52
CA ASP A 472 -4.23 -3.38 3.73
C ASP A 472 -5.10 -4.64 3.74
N GLY A 473 -4.49 -5.82 3.67
CA GLY A 473 -5.16 -7.11 3.58
C GLY A 473 -5.60 -7.47 2.16
N SER A 474 -5.14 -6.73 1.14
CA SER A 474 -5.45 -7.01 -0.27
C SER A 474 -4.60 -8.11 -0.90
N CYS A 475 -3.62 -8.69 -0.21
CA CYS A 475 -2.77 -9.75 -0.77
C CYS A 475 -3.59 -10.95 -1.29
N THR A 476 -3.38 -11.29 -2.56
CA THR A 476 -4.04 -12.41 -3.26
C THR A 476 -3.02 -13.31 -3.94
N VAL A 477 -3.40 -14.57 -4.09
CA VAL A 477 -2.59 -15.56 -4.81
C VAL A 477 -3.16 -15.76 -6.20
N ASP A 478 -2.35 -16.30 -7.10
CA ASP A 478 -2.85 -16.81 -8.38
C ASP A 478 -3.82 -17.96 -8.13
N ASP A 479 -4.92 -17.98 -8.86
CA ASP A 479 -5.82 -19.13 -8.89
C ASP A 479 -5.22 -20.30 -9.70
N ILE A 480 -5.98 -21.39 -9.85
CA ILE A 480 -5.54 -22.55 -10.65
C ILE A 480 -5.29 -22.22 -12.14
N CYS A 481 -5.79 -21.07 -12.60
CA CYS A 481 -5.64 -20.55 -13.95
C CYS A 481 -4.48 -19.56 -14.09
N GLY A 482 -3.73 -19.28 -13.03
CA GLY A 482 -2.66 -18.29 -13.04
C GLY A 482 -3.18 -16.85 -13.09
N ILE A 483 -4.43 -16.61 -12.70
CA ILE A 483 -5.00 -15.27 -12.59
C ILE A 483 -4.94 -14.81 -11.14
N CYS A 484 -4.30 -13.67 -10.93
CA CYS A 484 -4.19 -13.06 -9.62
C CYS A 484 -5.57 -12.70 -9.05
N GLY A 485 -5.92 -13.28 -7.90
CA GLY A 485 -7.22 -13.08 -7.26
C GLY A 485 -8.41 -13.63 -8.04
N GLY A 486 -8.18 -14.52 -9.02
CA GLY A 486 -9.22 -15.16 -9.81
C GLY A 486 -10.01 -16.23 -9.03
N ASP A 487 -11.14 -16.65 -9.59
CA ASP A 487 -12.01 -17.70 -9.03
C ASP A 487 -11.83 -19.07 -9.70
N GLY A 488 -10.82 -19.20 -10.57
CA GLY A 488 -10.52 -20.41 -11.33
C GLY A 488 -11.43 -20.66 -12.53
N SER A 489 -12.39 -19.78 -12.87
CA SER A 489 -13.38 -20.08 -13.92
C SER A 489 -12.85 -19.96 -15.36
N THR A 490 -11.74 -19.27 -15.57
CA THR A 490 -11.28 -18.85 -16.90
C THR A 490 -10.51 -19.91 -17.68
N CYS A 491 -10.04 -20.96 -17.01
CA CYS A 491 -9.30 -22.09 -17.60
C CYS A 491 -9.97 -23.45 -17.33
N LEU A 492 -11.20 -23.43 -16.81
CA LEU A 492 -12.00 -24.62 -16.55
C LEU A 492 -12.89 -24.93 -17.76
N GLY A 493 -12.73 -26.13 -18.30
CA GLY A 493 -13.48 -26.62 -19.46
C GLY A 493 -13.11 -28.06 -19.76
N CYS A 494 -13.71 -28.68 -20.77
CA CYS A 494 -13.38 -30.06 -21.10
C CYS A 494 -11.97 -30.16 -21.69
N THR A 495 -11.07 -30.87 -21.01
CA THR A 495 -9.68 -31.06 -21.47
C THR A 495 -9.48 -32.30 -22.34
N ASP A 496 -10.51 -33.13 -22.50
CA ASP A 496 -10.42 -34.35 -23.30
C ASP A 496 -10.62 -34.07 -24.79
N SER A 497 -9.56 -34.28 -25.59
CA SER A 497 -9.57 -34.08 -27.04
C SER A 497 -10.57 -34.94 -27.83
N ILE A 498 -11.12 -36.00 -27.23
CA ILE A 498 -12.16 -36.83 -27.87
C ILE A 498 -13.59 -36.42 -27.49
N ALA A 499 -13.77 -35.47 -26.57
CA ALA A 499 -15.08 -34.97 -26.20
C ALA A 499 -15.60 -33.94 -27.22
N CYS A 500 -16.91 -33.87 -27.38
CA CYS A 500 -17.60 -32.99 -28.32
C CYS A 500 -17.52 -31.50 -27.94
N ASN A 501 -17.33 -31.21 -26.66
CA ASN A 501 -17.13 -29.85 -26.16
C ASN A 501 -15.71 -29.63 -25.66
N TYR A 502 -14.72 -30.32 -26.23
CA TYR A 502 -13.30 -30.09 -25.97
C TYR A 502 -12.96 -28.59 -26.11
N ASP A 503 -12.38 -28.01 -25.07
CA ASP A 503 -11.88 -26.64 -25.08
C ASP A 503 -10.34 -26.66 -25.09
N PRO A 504 -9.69 -26.24 -26.19
CA PRO A 504 -8.23 -26.21 -26.28
C PRO A 504 -7.57 -25.19 -25.33
N ASN A 505 -8.33 -24.28 -24.73
CA ASN A 505 -7.82 -23.31 -23.75
C ASN A 505 -8.05 -23.76 -22.30
N ALA A 506 -8.76 -24.86 -22.07
CA ALA A 506 -8.94 -25.41 -20.73
C ALA A 506 -7.64 -26.06 -20.25
N ILE A 507 -7.22 -25.70 -19.04
CA ILE A 507 -6.02 -26.26 -18.38
C ILE A 507 -6.43 -27.32 -17.35
N SER A 508 -7.67 -27.26 -16.85
CA SER A 508 -8.21 -28.20 -15.86
C SER A 508 -9.64 -28.60 -16.20
N ASP A 509 -9.94 -29.90 -16.10
CA ASP A 509 -11.27 -30.45 -16.37
C ASP A 509 -12.25 -30.11 -15.24
N ASN A 510 -13.39 -29.53 -15.60
CA ASN A 510 -14.48 -29.22 -14.68
C ASN A 510 -15.62 -30.26 -14.70
N GLY A 511 -15.42 -31.40 -15.38
CA GLY A 511 -16.40 -32.47 -15.52
C GLY A 511 -17.52 -32.15 -16.50
N SER A 512 -17.35 -31.12 -17.35
CA SER A 512 -18.32 -30.76 -18.38
C SER A 512 -18.19 -31.56 -19.67
N CYS A 513 -17.19 -32.44 -19.81
CA CYS A 513 -16.98 -33.23 -21.02
C CYS A 513 -18.23 -34.02 -21.42
N THR A 514 -18.66 -33.81 -22.67
CA THR A 514 -19.75 -34.51 -23.32
C THR A 514 -19.18 -35.30 -24.49
N TYR A 515 -19.66 -36.53 -24.68
CA TYR A 515 -19.17 -37.43 -25.71
C TYR A 515 -20.32 -37.78 -26.66
N ALA A 516 -19.98 -38.11 -27.89
CA ALA A 516 -20.95 -38.64 -28.84
C ALA A 516 -21.39 -40.04 -28.38
N ASP A 517 -22.66 -40.36 -28.64
CA ASP A 517 -23.18 -41.72 -28.41
C ASP A 517 -22.47 -42.73 -29.33
N PHE A 518 -22.38 -43.99 -28.90
CA PHE A 518 -21.73 -45.04 -29.67
C PHE A 518 -22.34 -45.13 -31.08
N GLY A 519 -21.50 -44.98 -32.11
CA GLY A 519 -21.91 -44.98 -33.51
C GLY A 519 -22.07 -43.59 -34.16
N TYR A 520 -22.12 -42.53 -33.36
CA TYR A 520 -22.35 -41.15 -33.81
C TYR A 520 -21.10 -40.26 -33.71
N ASP A 521 -21.05 -39.21 -34.52
CA ASP A 521 -20.14 -38.08 -34.31
C ASP A 521 -20.76 -37.00 -33.40
N CYS A 522 -19.98 -35.98 -33.07
CA CYS A 522 -20.39 -34.90 -32.17
C CYS A 522 -21.47 -33.97 -32.71
N ASP A 523 -21.74 -34.02 -34.02
CA ASP A 523 -22.85 -33.31 -34.67
C ASP A 523 -24.11 -34.19 -34.76
N GLY A 524 -24.06 -35.42 -34.21
CA GLY A 524 -25.15 -36.38 -34.21
C GLY A 524 -25.30 -37.16 -35.53
N ASN A 525 -24.28 -37.15 -36.40
CA ASN A 525 -24.32 -37.93 -37.64
C ASN A 525 -23.86 -39.37 -37.40
N CYS A 526 -24.56 -40.32 -38.00
CA CYS A 526 -24.17 -41.73 -37.95
C CYS A 526 -22.88 -41.96 -38.75
N THR A 527 -21.86 -42.52 -38.08
CA THR A 527 -20.52 -42.73 -38.66
C THR A 527 -20.33 -44.12 -39.27
N TYR A 528 -21.21 -45.08 -38.95
CA TYR A 528 -21.17 -46.45 -39.46
C TYR A 528 -22.18 -46.74 -40.59
N GLY A 529 -23.12 -45.81 -40.83
CA GLY A 529 -24.17 -45.91 -41.85
C GLY A 529 -25.41 -46.67 -41.38
N ASP A 530 -26.55 -45.99 -41.33
CA ASP A 530 -27.89 -46.59 -41.13
C ASP A 530 -28.41 -47.05 -42.51
N LEU A 531 -28.16 -48.30 -42.87
CA LEU A 531 -28.38 -48.81 -44.22
C LEU A 531 -29.79 -49.37 -44.45
N ASP A 532 -30.49 -49.79 -43.40
CA ASP A 532 -31.87 -50.28 -43.48
C ASP A 532 -32.92 -49.23 -43.08
N GLY A 533 -32.49 -48.09 -42.52
CA GLY A 533 -33.29 -46.88 -42.37
C GLY A 533 -34.24 -46.91 -41.18
N ASP A 534 -33.92 -47.69 -40.15
CA ASP A 534 -34.74 -47.81 -38.93
C ASP A 534 -34.43 -46.72 -37.89
N GLY A 535 -33.41 -45.89 -38.14
CA GLY A 535 -32.99 -44.79 -37.29
C GLY A 535 -32.04 -45.18 -36.15
N ILE A 536 -31.52 -46.42 -36.15
CA ILE A 536 -30.50 -46.92 -35.23
C ILE A 536 -29.18 -47.11 -36.00
N CYS A 537 -28.10 -46.50 -35.51
CA CYS A 537 -26.80 -46.54 -36.16
C CYS A 537 -26.01 -47.82 -35.78
N ASP A 538 -26.34 -48.97 -36.40
CA ASP A 538 -25.61 -50.25 -36.24
C ASP A 538 -25.25 -50.95 -37.59
N ALA A 539 -24.69 -52.16 -37.54
CA ALA A 539 -23.95 -52.79 -38.64
C ALA A 539 -24.57 -54.06 -39.27
N CYS A 540 -25.78 -54.51 -38.89
CA CYS A 540 -26.21 -55.87 -39.26
C CYS A 540 -26.94 -56.02 -40.61
N GLU A 541 -26.25 -56.52 -41.64
CA GLU A 541 -26.80 -56.80 -42.98
C GLU A 541 -27.26 -58.27 -43.22
N THR A 542 -26.92 -59.25 -42.38
CA THR A 542 -27.43 -60.64 -42.49
C THR A 542 -27.53 -61.36 -41.14
N MET A 543 -28.68 -61.99 -40.87
CA MET A 543 -28.93 -62.78 -39.65
C MET A 543 -28.42 -64.22 -39.77
N GLU A 544 -27.79 -64.74 -38.71
CA GLU A 544 -27.39 -66.15 -38.60
C GLU A 544 -28.51 -66.99 -37.94
N TYR A 545 -28.84 -68.16 -38.49
CA TYR A 545 -29.97 -69.00 -38.03
C TYR A 545 -29.45 -70.25 -37.28
N ILE A 546 -29.83 -70.40 -36.01
CA ILE A 546 -29.38 -71.49 -35.13
C ILE A 546 -30.59 -72.34 -34.71
N ILE A 547 -30.57 -73.62 -35.08
CA ILE A 547 -31.57 -74.64 -34.69
C ILE A 547 -31.11 -75.34 -33.42
N VAL A 548 -31.92 -75.31 -32.36
CA VAL A 548 -31.69 -76.11 -31.16
C VAL A 548 -32.46 -77.42 -31.30
N GLU A 549 -31.78 -78.56 -31.42
CA GLU A 549 -32.45 -79.87 -31.47
C GLU A 549 -32.99 -80.27 -30.09
N CYS A 550 -34.31 -80.22 -29.89
CA CYS A 550 -34.96 -80.87 -28.74
C CYS A 550 -35.37 -82.31 -29.09
N PHE A 551 -34.98 -83.26 -28.24
CA PHE A 551 -35.58 -84.59 -28.21
C PHE A 551 -36.46 -84.68 -26.96
N CYS A 552 -37.76 -84.98 -27.11
CA CYS A 552 -38.60 -85.38 -25.97
C CYS A 552 -38.11 -86.77 -25.51
N GLU A 553 -37.09 -86.81 -24.66
CA GLU A 553 -36.60 -88.04 -24.04
C GLU A 553 -37.58 -88.44 -22.92
N TYR A 554 -38.62 -89.19 -23.28
CA TYR A 554 -39.17 -90.36 -22.57
C TYR A 554 -40.42 -90.77 -23.35
N PHE A 555 -40.47 -92.04 -23.76
CA PHE A 555 -41.54 -92.64 -24.55
C PHE A 555 -42.89 -92.57 -23.80
N ASP A 556 -43.60 -91.45 -23.90
CA ASP A 556 -45.03 -91.36 -23.61
C ASP A 556 -45.77 -91.13 -24.95
N PRO A 557 -46.56 -92.12 -25.44
CA PRO A 557 -47.33 -91.97 -26.67
C PRO A 557 -48.42 -90.88 -26.60
N LEU A 558 -48.56 -90.18 -25.46
CA LEU A 558 -49.55 -89.12 -25.22
C LEU A 558 -48.96 -87.69 -25.26
N THR A 559 -47.79 -87.45 -25.87
CA THR A 559 -47.19 -86.09 -25.99
C THR A 559 -46.81 -85.71 -27.44
N TYR A 560 -46.80 -84.41 -27.78
CA TYR A 560 -46.30 -83.88 -29.07
C TYR A 560 -45.44 -82.60 -28.89
N THR A 561 -44.57 -82.29 -29.86
CA THR A 561 -43.61 -81.17 -29.80
C THR A 561 -44.13 -79.91 -30.49
N VAL A 562 -43.89 -78.73 -29.90
CA VAL A 562 -44.19 -77.40 -30.47
C VAL A 562 -42.89 -76.61 -30.64
N PHE A 563 -42.75 -75.90 -31.76
CA PHE A 563 -41.59 -75.04 -32.11
C PHE A 563 -41.96 -73.56 -32.10
N PHE A 564 -41.03 -72.69 -31.71
CA PHE A 564 -41.14 -71.23 -31.82
C PHE A 564 -39.78 -70.58 -32.11
N ILE A 565 -39.82 -69.33 -32.61
CA ILE A 565 -38.63 -68.56 -33.01
C ILE A 565 -38.41 -67.42 -32.02
N ASP A 566 -37.16 -67.22 -31.59
CA ASP A 566 -36.71 -66.09 -30.77
C ASP A 566 -35.59 -65.31 -31.48
N VAL A 567 -35.49 -63.99 -31.25
CA VAL A 567 -34.58 -63.08 -31.99
C VAL A 567 -33.68 -62.33 -31.02
N ASP A 568 -32.37 -62.45 -31.21
CA ASP A 568 -31.35 -61.67 -30.49
C ASP A 568 -30.68 -60.66 -31.43
N GLU A 569 -31.11 -59.41 -31.31
CA GLU A 569 -30.66 -58.28 -32.12
C GLU A 569 -29.23 -57.83 -31.78
N VAL A 570 -28.72 -58.11 -30.57
CA VAL A 570 -27.37 -57.69 -30.15
C VAL A 570 -26.30 -58.57 -30.80
N ASN A 571 -26.63 -59.84 -31.04
CA ASN A 571 -25.70 -60.81 -31.64
C ASN A 571 -26.04 -61.14 -33.11
N CYS A 572 -27.14 -60.60 -33.64
CA CYS A 572 -27.65 -60.84 -35.00
C CYS A 572 -27.93 -62.33 -35.28
N ILE A 573 -28.59 -62.98 -34.32
CA ILE A 573 -28.92 -64.42 -34.33
C ILE A 573 -30.44 -64.62 -34.21
N THR A 574 -30.95 -65.61 -34.93
CA THR A 574 -32.31 -66.16 -34.77
C THR A 574 -32.23 -67.58 -34.21
N TYR A 575 -32.98 -67.86 -33.15
CA TYR A 575 -33.05 -69.17 -32.49
C TYR A 575 -34.37 -69.88 -32.82
N GLU A 576 -34.33 -71.17 -33.13
CA GLU A 576 -35.52 -72.05 -33.17
C GLU A 576 -35.48 -73.00 -31.97
N ASP A 577 -36.47 -72.90 -31.08
CA ASP A 577 -36.55 -73.60 -29.79
C ASP A 577 -37.88 -74.39 -29.65
N CYS A 578 -37.95 -75.36 -28.74
CA CYS A 578 -39.07 -76.31 -28.64
C CYS A 578 -39.39 -76.81 -27.22
N TYR A 579 -40.66 -77.18 -26.98
CA TYR A 579 -41.13 -77.88 -25.76
C TYR A 579 -42.21 -78.94 -26.05
N CYS A 580 -42.43 -79.88 -25.12
CA CYS A 580 -43.38 -80.99 -25.25
C CYS A 580 -44.74 -80.64 -24.59
N VAL A 581 -45.86 -81.04 -25.20
CA VAL A 581 -47.24 -80.79 -24.72
C VAL A 581 -48.03 -82.11 -24.67
N CYS A 582 -48.82 -82.32 -23.59
CA CYS A 582 -49.66 -83.50 -23.39
C CYS A 582 -50.93 -83.49 -24.27
N ILE A 583 -51.38 -84.67 -24.70
CA ILE A 583 -52.56 -84.85 -25.56
C ILE A 583 -53.85 -85.00 -24.73
N ASN A 584 -53.77 -85.51 -23.50
CA ASN A 584 -54.93 -85.70 -22.62
C ASN A 584 -54.57 -85.32 -21.17
N ASP A 585 -54.73 -84.02 -20.89
CA ASP A 585 -54.60 -83.40 -19.57
C ASP A 585 -55.94 -82.68 -19.31
N ILE A 586 -56.91 -83.44 -18.80
CA ILE A 586 -58.30 -82.96 -18.70
C ILE A 586 -58.41 -81.90 -17.61
N ASN A 587 -57.55 -81.99 -16.58
CA ASN A 587 -57.56 -81.09 -15.44
C ASN A 587 -56.64 -79.85 -15.63
N GLY A 588 -55.74 -79.86 -16.63
CA GLY A 588 -54.89 -78.74 -17.03
C GLY A 588 -53.67 -78.52 -16.13
N ASP A 589 -53.20 -79.55 -15.42
CA ASP A 589 -52.07 -79.45 -14.47
C ASP A 589 -50.69 -79.76 -15.08
N GLY A 590 -50.65 -80.17 -16.35
CA GLY A 590 -49.43 -80.49 -17.08
C GLY A 590 -48.96 -81.93 -16.91
N ILE A 591 -49.78 -82.84 -16.38
CA ILE A 591 -49.51 -84.29 -16.22
C ILE A 591 -50.58 -85.10 -16.98
N CYS A 592 -50.23 -86.28 -17.54
CA CYS A 592 -51.18 -87.14 -18.26
C CYS A 592 -52.04 -88.02 -17.31
N ASP A 593 -53.37 -88.06 -17.49
CA ASP A 593 -54.32 -88.87 -16.68
C ASP A 593 -54.53 -90.32 -17.25
N PRO A 594 -54.66 -91.39 -16.42
CA PRO A 594 -54.87 -92.79 -16.88
C PRO A 594 -56.35 -93.18 -17.11
N LEU A 595 -56.66 -93.93 -18.19
CA LEU A 595 -58.03 -94.36 -18.56
C LEU A 595 -58.57 -95.54 -17.70
N CYS A 596 -59.82 -95.49 -17.22
CA CYS A 596 -60.51 -96.63 -16.59
C CYS A 596 -61.37 -97.39 -17.61
N SER A 597 -61.27 -98.73 -17.66
CA SER A 597 -61.97 -99.59 -18.64
C SER A 597 -63.41 -99.94 -18.27
N GLU A 598 -63.77 -99.78 -17.00
CA GLU A 598 -65.06 -100.20 -16.43
C GLU A 598 -66.17 -99.15 -16.57
N ASP A 599 -65.82 -97.91 -16.93
CA ASP A 599 -66.77 -96.84 -17.29
C ASP A 599 -67.09 -96.92 -18.79
N ILE A 600 -68.06 -97.76 -19.10
CA ILE A 600 -68.41 -98.14 -20.47
C ILE A 600 -69.10 -96.99 -21.22
N ASN A 601 -69.86 -96.15 -20.52
CA ASN A 601 -70.54 -95.03 -21.14
C ASN A 601 -69.69 -93.74 -21.15
N ALA A 602 -68.52 -93.77 -20.49
CA ALA A 602 -67.56 -92.68 -20.37
C ALA A 602 -68.12 -91.41 -19.69
N ASP A 603 -69.04 -91.56 -18.73
CA ASP A 603 -69.60 -90.46 -17.93
C ASP A 603 -68.75 -90.08 -16.71
N GLY A 604 -67.64 -90.79 -16.51
CA GLY A 604 -66.66 -90.60 -15.46
C GLY A 604 -66.94 -91.41 -14.20
N ILE A 605 -67.98 -92.23 -14.14
CA ILE A 605 -68.32 -93.03 -12.96
C ILE A 605 -68.77 -94.43 -13.36
N VAL A 606 -68.20 -95.46 -12.73
CA VAL A 606 -68.70 -96.84 -12.90
C VAL A 606 -70.04 -96.97 -12.17
N SER A 607 -71.13 -96.94 -12.93
CA SER A 607 -72.48 -96.76 -12.39
C SER A 607 -73.44 -97.91 -12.78
N VAL A 608 -74.70 -97.79 -12.36
CA VAL A 608 -75.77 -98.71 -12.79
C VAL A 608 -75.90 -98.70 -14.31
N GLN A 609 -75.66 -97.57 -14.97
CA GLN A 609 -75.75 -97.46 -16.42
C GLN A 609 -74.73 -98.36 -17.11
N ASP A 610 -73.51 -98.42 -16.61
CA ASP A 610 -72.42 -99.24 -17.18
C ASP A 610 -72.68 -100.72 -16.95
N LEU A 611 -73.17 -101.07 -15.76
CA LEU A 611 -73.64 -102.42 -15.48
C LEU A 611 -74.78 -102.83 -16.42
N LEU A 612 -75.71 -101.92 -16.74
CA LEU A 612 -76.81 -102.20 -17.68
C LEU A 612 -76.30 -102.39 -19.11
N LEU A 613 -75.22 -101.71 -19.52
CA LEU A 613 -74.60 -101.89 -20.83
C LEU A 613 -73.95 -103.27 -20.93
N VAL A 614 -73.15 -103.69 -19.94
CA VAL A 614 -72.56 -105.04 -19.90
C VAL A 614 -73.66 -106.11 -19.85
N LEU A 615 -74.69 -105.92 -19.02
CA LEU A 615 -75.82 -106.85 -18.95
C LEU A 615 -76.63 -106.94 -20.25
N SER A 616 -76.66 -105.88 -21.06
CA SER A 616 -77.40 -105.87 -22.32
C SER A 616 -76.85 -106.88 -23.33
N GLU A 617 -75.57 -107.24 -23.20
CA GLU A 617 -74.88 -108.20 -24.06
C GLU A 617 -74.48 -109.49 -23.32
N PHE A 618 -75.00 -109.73 -22.12
CA PHE A 618 -74.63 -110.91 -21.34
C PHE A 618 -74.90 -112.23 -22.08
N GLY A 619 -73.85 -113.04 -22.24
CA GLY A 619 -73.86 -114.26 -23.04
C GLY A 619 -73.43 -114.07 -24.50
N CYS A 620 -72.95 -112.87 -24.88
CA CYS A 620 -72.35 -112.62 -26.18
C CYS A 620 -71.04 -113.43 -26.35
N ILE A 621 -70.83 -113.99 -27.55
CA ILE A 621 -69.71 -114.89 -27.87
C ILE A 621 -68.88 -114.49 -29.09
N SER A 622 -69.17 -113.33 -29.69
CA SER A 622 -68.37 -112.76 -30.79
C SER A 622 -68.77 -111.31 -31.05
N LEU A 623 -67.79 -110.43 -31.28
CA LEU A 623 -67.99 -109.01 -31.58
C LEU A 623 -68.82 -108.29 -30.50
N CYS A 624 -68.51 -108.55 -29.24
CA CYS A 624 -69.20 -107.94 -28.11
C CYS A 624 -68.58 -106.55 -27.86
N GLU A 625 -69.42 -105.51 -27.77
CA GLU A 625 -68.95 -104.14 -27.58
C GLU A 625 -68.67 -103.85 -26.11
N ASN A 626 -69.40 -104.50 -25.20
CA ASN A 626 -69.32 -104.27 -23.75
C ASN A 626 -68.54 -105.38 -23.02
N ASP A 627 -67.51 -105.92 -23.68
CA ASP A 627 -66.55 -106.87 -23.14
C ASP A 627 -65.45 -106.09 -22.37
N VAL A 628 -65.55 -106.12 -21.04
CA VAL A 628 -64.77 -105.25 -20.16
C VAL A 628 -63.34 -105.78 -20.02
N ASN A 629 -63.18 -107.10 -19.97
CA ASN A 629 -61.86 -107.72 -19.81
C ASN A 629 -61.15 -108.00 -21.15
N GLN A 630 -61.84 -107.76 -22.27
CA GLN A 630 -61.39 -107.93 -23.65
C GLN A 630 -61.01 -109.38 -24.03
N ASP A 631 -61.65 -110.37 -23.42
CA ASP A 631 -61.43 -111.79 -23.74
C ASP A 631 -62.23 -112.29 -24.96
N GLY A 632 -63.09 -111.42 -25.50
CA GLY A 632 -63.94 -111.63 -26.66
C GLY A 632 -65.37 -112.09 -26.33
N TYR A 633 -65.71 -112.25 -25.05
CA TYR A 633 -67.01 -112.74 -24.56
C TYR A 633 -67.56 -111.79 -23.50
N VAL A 634 -68.90 -111.74 -23.34
CA VAL A 634 -69.50 -111.03 -22.19
C VAL A 634 -70.09 -112.07 -21.25
N THR A 635 -69.39 -112.30 -20.15
CA THR A 635 -69.68 -113.36 -19.19
C THR A 635 -69.86 -112.82 -17.77
N VAL A 636 -69.92 -113.72 -16.79
CA VAL A 636 -70.00 -113.31 -15.38
C VAL A 636 -68.72 -112.59 -14.95
N ASP A 637 -67.58 -112.88 -15.59
CA ASP A 637 -66.30 -112.27 -15.23
C ASP A 637 -66.26 -110.77 -15.55
N ASP A 638 -66.86 -110.34 -16.67
CA ASP A 638 -67.02 -108.93 -17.04
C ASP A 638 -67.91 -108.17 -16.06
N ILE A 639 -69.02 -108.80 -15.66
CA ILE A 639 -69.91 -108.24 -14.64
C ILE A 639 -69.18 -108.12 -13.31
N LEU A 640 -68.38 -109.11 -12.93
CA LEU A 640 -67.62 -109.07 -11.68
C LEU A 640 -66.52 -108.00 -11.70
N LEU A 641 -65.88 -107.78 -12.85
CA LEU A 641 -64.86 -106.75 -13.03
C LEU A 641 -65.46 -105.35 -12.95
N LEU A 642 -66.60 -105.12 -13.63
CA LEU A 642 -67.34 -103.87 -13.49
C LEU A 642 -67.83 -103.68 -12.04
N LEU A 643 -68.35 -104.75 -11.42
CA LEU A 643 -68.84 -104.69 -10.03
C LEU A 643 -67.72 -104.46 -9.00
N SER A 644 -66.47 -104.83 -9.27
CA SER A 644 -65.37 -104.53 -8.35
C SER A 644 -65.07 -103.04 -8.26
N GLU A 645 -65.33 -102.30 -9.34
CA GLU A 645 -65.12 -100.85 -9.41
C GLU A 645 -66.43 -100.06 -9.29
N PHE A 646 -67.56 -100.74 -9.02
CA PHE A 646 -68.88 -100.11 -9.00
C PHE A 646 -69.00 -99.03 -7.92
N GLY A 647 -69.31 -97.81 -8.38
CA GLY A 647 -69.39 -96.61 -7.56
C GLY A 647 -68.10 -95.79 -7.50
N ASN A 648 -67.01 -96.24 -8.14
CA ASN A 648 -65.79 -95.44 -8.26
C ASN A 648 -65.92 -94.39 -9.37
N ILE A 649 -65.25 -93.26 -9.15
CA ILE A 649 -65.09 -92.19 -10.14
C ILE A 649 -63.79 -92.48 -10.88
N CYS A 650 -63.86 -92.47 -12.20
CA CYS A 650 -62.73 -92.61 -13.09
C CYS A 650 -62.10 -91.22 -13.25
N GLU A 651 -61.13 -90.90 -12.38
CA GLU A 651 -60.27 -89.71 -12.48
C GLU A 651 -59.04 -89.98 -13.34
#